data_AF-A0A966W787-F1
#
_entry.id   AF-A0A966W787-F1
#
_cell.length_a   1.000
_cell.length_b   1.000
_cell.length_c   1.000
_cell.angle_alpha   90.00
_cell.angle_beta   90.00
_cell.angle_gamma   90.00
#
_symmetry.space_group_name_H-M   'P 1'
#
loop_
_entity.id
_entity.type
_entity.pdbx_description
1 polymer ?
#
loop_
_entity_poly.entity_id
_entity_poly.type
_entity_poly.pdbx_seq_one_letter_code
_entity_poly.pdbx_strand_id
1 'polypeptide(L)'
;MSLIPTVHACAATGGPILPTDRDVLFASYFARLEAALRGGPVDGVLLSLHGSWVAADDEDLDGRLLEETRRRVGPSAVVVCTLDLHANITSRMATNADALVGYASYPHLDMRETGVRGARLLFGALSGGPRPRTVFRKLPLVVPPENSQTTGGPVAVAKAAEAKVGKLPGVLSTSLFTVQPWLDVSDLGCSCVVVLDRSATAVELAGASDGMTSVLQALWDVRDEVRVDLVDPGVAVREAIRGNSASVITNSRNASGTGPVLLVDSADSPSAGACGDSSTLLRAIIDAAPSRETRVLLTLVDPQAARVGRSQDGSRVTVDLGGSFDHALFEKVRFGGIARHVEDTTVRFGAGVGDGLTAELGDVTVIEGDDGPDSAPGLSVMVMSRPVACYDPEIYRVAGLSPENASVVVVKSATNFRWTYGPIARGWIYVDTPGAATPNLKSLPFTRISRPRSPWDEISEPLPSDHDAFGDAHKRAYARANGSLPGGVTAGARANASLGFPFYVSRASGSTVFDIGHRPYIDLVTSNGAALVGHGHPRINEAVTQALNEGMACAYDGPAQIELAERLCDAIPSFERVRFTTSGTEATFYAIRLARAATGRTRIIKFEGHFHGYNNPLAFSMWPSPDPAISGPLGSPRAMPETSGLPPSSFAEVTVVPFNEPEILLKTLDVIGHETAAVILEPINYDAGCVVPDPGYLELVRRETEKRGIVL
;
A
#
# COMPACT_ATOMS: atom_id res chain seq x y z
N MET A 1 -28.18 -18.07 10.11
CA MET A 1 -27.05 -17.62 9.29
C MET A 1 -27.22 -18.20 7.89
N SER A 2 -27.20 -17.36 6.86
CA SER A 2 -27.35 -17.78 5.45
C SER A 2 -26.05 -17.46 4.70
N LEU A 3 -25.53 -18.42 3.94
CA LEU A 3 -24.36 -18.23 3.08
C LEU A 3 -24.83 -18.09 1.64
N ILE A 4 -24.47 -16.97 1.01
CA ILE A 4 -24.86 -16.68 -0.37
C ILE A 4 -23.62 -16.80 -1.26
N PRO A 5 -23.52 -17.83 -2.11
CA PRO A 5 -22.36 -17.98 -2.99
C PRO A 5 -22.40 -16.94 -4.11
N THR A 6 -21.23 -16.39 -4.43
CA THR A 6 -21.04 -15.50 -5.58
C THR A 6 -20.45 -16.30 -6.76
N VAL A 7 -19.17 -16.12 -7.09
CA VAL A 7 -18.49 -16.76 -8.21
C VAL A 7 -17.19 -17.39 -7.73
N HIS A 8 -16.83 -18.51 -8.35
CA HIS A 8 -15.47 -19.04 -8.32
C HIS A 8 -14.95 -19.07 -9.76
N ALA A 9 -13.80 -18.46 -9.97
CA ALA A 9 -13.12 -18.44 -11.26
C ALA A 9 -11.65 -18.81 -11.04
N CYS A 10 -11.12 -19.68 -11.90
CA CYS A 10 -9.73 -20.08 -11.88
C CYS A 10 -9.19 -20.12 -13.31
N ALA A 11 -7.91 -19.80 -13.45
CA ALA A 11 -7.17 -19.88 -14.70
C ALA A 11 -5.75 -20.36 -14.40
N ALA A 12 -5.05 -20.87 -15.41
CA ALA A 12 -3.61 -21.07 -15.31
C ALA A 12 -2.92 -19.70 -15.10
N THR A 13 -1.80 -19.69 -14.39
CA THR A 13 -0.99 -18.48 -14.28
C THR A 13 -0.46 -18.09 -15.65
N GLY A 14 -0.34 -16.77 -15.90
CA GLY A 14 0.02 -16.25 -17.21
C GLY A 14 0.19 -14.73 -17.19
N GLY A 15 0.24 -14.13 -18.38
CA GLY A 15 0.31 -12.68 -18.55
C GLY A 15 -0.95 -11.93 -18.10
N PRO A 16 -0.98 -10.59 -18.29
CA PRO A 16 -2.12 -9.76 -17.91
C PRO A 16 -3.44 -10.27 -18.49
N ILE A 17 -4.51 -10.23 -17.70
CA ILE A 17 -5.85 -10.60 -18.18
C ILE A 17 -6.32 -9.58 -19.21
N LEU A 18 -7.05 -10.04 -20.22
CA LEU A 18 -7.69 -9.15 -21.19
C LEU A 18 -8.77 -8.31 -20.48
N PRO A 19 -8.88 -7.00 -20.77
CA PRO A 19 -9.92 -6.15 -20.20
C PRO A 19 -11.34 -6.70 -20.39
N THR A 20 -11.61 -7.34 -21.53
CA THR A 20 -12.90 -7.98 -21.81
C THR A 20 -13.21 -9.14 -20.87
N ASP A 21 -12.22 -9.99 -20.56
CA ASP A 21 -12.40 -11.14 -19.68
C ASP A 21 -12.55 -10.70 -18.22
N ARG A 22 -11.76 -9.69 -17.80
CA ARG A 22 -11.95 -8.99 -16.53
C ARG A 22 -13.38 -8.48 -16.38
N ASP A 23 -13.88 -7.77 -17.38
CA ASP A 23 -15.22 -7.15 -17.33
C ASP A 23 -16.32 -8.19 -17.20
N VAL A 24 -16.21 -9.33 -17.88
CA VAL A 24 -17.13 -10.47 -17.74
C VAL A 24 -17.08 -11.05 -16.32
N LEU A 25 -15.89 -11.23 -15.74
CA LEU A 25 -15.73 -11.75 -14.38
C LEU A 25 -16.31 -10.79 -13.34
N PHE A 26 -16.03 -9.49 -13.48
CA PHE A 26 -16.54 -8.45 -12.59
C PHE A 26 -18.06 -8.36 -12.68
N ALA A 27 -18.63 -8.32 -13.89
CA ALA A 27 -20.06 -8.31 -14.09
C ALA A 27 -20.73 -9.55 -13.46
N SER A 28 -20.13 -10.73 -13.62
CA SER A 28 -20.63 -11.98 -13.05
C SER A 28 -20.64 -11.95 -11.52
N TYR A 29 -19.57 -11.45 -10.90
CA TYR A 29 -19.48 -11.29 -9.45
C TYR A 29 -20.50 -10.26 -8.92
N PHE A 30 -20.52 -9.05 -9.48
CA PHE A 30 -21.36 -7.96 -9.00
C PHE A 30 -22.84 -8.23 -9.22
N ALA A 31 -23.24 -8.86 -10.33
CA ALA A 31 -24.64 -9.25 -10.54
C ALA A 31 -25.15 -10.19 -9.44
N ARG A 32 -24.29 -11.10 -8.93
CA ARG A 32 -24.63 -12.01 -7.83
C ARG A 32 -24.62 -11.32 -6.48
N LEU A 33 -23.67 -10.42 -6.24
CA LEU A 33 -23.64 -9.59 -5.03
C LEU A 33 -24.89 -8.71 -4.93
N GLU A 34 -25.27 -8.05 -6.03
CA GLU A 34 -26.48 -7.22 -6.10
C GLU A 34 -27.75 -8.06 -5.94
N ALA A 35 -27.77 -9.28 -6.47
CA ALA A 35 -28.85 -10.22 -6.22
C ALA A 35 -28.98 -10.58 -4.73
N ALA A 36 -27.86 -10.77 -4.03
CA ALA A 36 -27.85 -11.01 -2.58
C ALA A 36 -28.42 -9.80 -1.82
N LEU A 37 -28.02 -8.58 -2.21
CA LEU A 37 -28.43 -7.33 -1.57
C LEU A 37 -29.92 -7.00 -1.76
N ARG A 38 -30.60 -7.56 -2.78
CA ARG A 38 -32.07 -7.44 -2.92
C ARG A 38 -32.84 -8.07 -1.77
N GLY A 39 -32.24 -9.03 -1.06
CA GLY A 39 -32.81 -9.65 0.14
C GLY A 39 -32.63 -8.82 1.42
N GLY A 40 -31.92 -7.68 1.34
CA GLY A 40 -31.53 -6.86 2.48
C GLY A 40 -30.00 -6.66 2.55
N PRO A 41 -29.52 -5.81 3.48
CA PRO A 41 -28.08 -5.62 3.68
C PRO A 41 -27.40 -6.94 4.08
N VAL A 42 -26.18 -7.16 3.60
CA VAL A 42 -25.34 -8.30 4.02
C VAL A 42 -24.46 -7.90 5.20
N ASP A 43 -24.29 -8.81 6.15
CA ASP A 43 -23.50 -8.55 7.36
C ASP A 43 -21.99 -8.60 7.09
N GLY A 44 -21.57 -9.36 6.08
CA GLY A 44 -20.17 -9.43 5.67
C GLY A 44 -19.91 -10.24 4.41
N VAL A 45 -18.67 -10.13 3.92
CA VAL A 45 -18.19 -10.73 2.67
C VAL A 45 -16.85 -11.40 2.95
N LEU A 46 -16.71 -12.65 2.50
CA LEU A 46 -15.43 -13.36 2.47
C LEU A 46 -15.02 -13.58 1.01
N LEU A 47 -13.88 -13.03 0.63
CA LEU A 47 -13.27 -13.22 -0.69
C LEU A 47 -12.00 -14.07 -0.56
N SER A 48 -11.81 -15.00 -1.50
CA SER A 48 -10.57 -15.75 -1.66
C SER A 48 -9.95 -15.35 -2.99
N LEU A 49 -8.92 -14.51 -2.94
CA LEU A 49 -8.26 -13.94 -4.10
C LEU A 49 -6.79 -14.35 -4.12
N HIS A 50 -6.14 -14.26 -5.28
CA HIS A 50 -4.69 -14.46 -5.36
C HIS A 50 -3.94 -13.22 -4.86
N GLY A 51 -4.35 -12.01 -5.27
CA GLY A 51 -3.70 -10.76 -4.88
C GLY A 51 -2.65 -10.23 -5.87
N SER A 52 -2.57 -10.80 -7.08
CA SER A 52 -1.45 -10.55 -8.02
C SER A 52 -1.89 -10.42 -9.49
N TRP A 53 -3.20 -10.41 -9.78
CA TRP A 53 -3.67 -10.30 -11.16
C TRP A 53 -3.77 -8.84 -11.62
N VAL A 54 -3.43 -8.61 -12.88
CA VAL A 54 -3.35 -7.28 -13.49
C VAL A 54 -3.96 -7.30 -14.89
N ALA A 55 -4.44 -6.15 -15.35
CA ALA A 55 -4.80 -5.92 -16.74
C ALA A 55 -3.90 -4.83 -17.34
N ALA A 56 -3.88 -4.71 -18.66
CA ALA A 56 -3.06 -3.70 -19.34
C ALA A 56 -3.34 -2.25 -18.89
N ASP A 57 -4.58 -2.00 -18.45
CA ASP A 57 -5.14 -0.72 -18.02
C ASP A 57 -5.34 -0.57 -16.50
N ASP A 58 -5.04 -1.60 -15.70
CA ASP A 58 -5.23 -1.57 -14.24
C ASP A 58 -4.24 -2.51 -13.52
N GLU A 59 -3.39 -1.93 -12.69
CA GLU A 59 -2.32 -2.60 -11.97
C GLU A 59 -2.78 -3.27 -10.66
N ASP A 60 -4.02 -3.04 -10.23
CA ASP A 60 -4.55 -3.53 -8.96
C ASP A 60 -6.04 -3.91 -9.08
N LEU A 61 -6.27 -5.04 -9.74
CA LEU A 61 -7.61 -5.59 -9.93
C LEU A 61 -8.21 -6.13 -8.63
N ASP A 62 -7.40 -6.69 -7.72
CA ASP A 62 -7.86 -7.15 -6.40
C ASP A 62 -8.37 -5.98 -5.55
N GLY A 63 -7.62 -4.88 -5.49
CA GLY A 63 -8.02 -3.66 -4.82
C GLY A 63 -9.25 -3.03 -5.45
N ARG A 64 -9.39 -3.05 -6.79
CA ARG A 64 -10.58 -2.56 -7.48
C ARG A 64 -11.82 -3.40 -7.15
N LEU A 65 -11.68 -4.72 -7.16
CA LEU A 65 -12.75 -5.64 -6.77
C LEU A 65 -13.19 -5.38 -5.33
N LEU A 66 -12.24 -5.20 -4.40
CA LEU A 66 -12.52 -4.86 -3.00
C LEU A 66 -13.19 -3.49 -2.85
N GLU A 67 -12.73 -2.47 -3.57
CA GLU A 67 -13.31 -1.13 -3.57
C GLU A 67 -14.77 -1.14 -4.03
N GLU A 68 -15.03 -1.75 -5.18
CA GLU A 68 -16.38 -1.82 -5.75
C GLU A 68 -17.31 -2.72 -4.93
N THR A 69 -16.76 -3.75 -4.25
CA THR A 69 -17.48 -4.53 -3.24
C THR A 69 -17.86 -3.65 -2.05
N ARG A 70 -16.89 -2.92 -1.48
CA ARG A 70 -17.08 -2.03 -0.32
C ARG A 70 -18.15 -0.97 -0.60
N ARG A 71 -18.13 -0.37 -1.79
CA ARG A 71 -19.15 0.62 -2.21
C ARG A 71 -20.57 0.05 -2.19
N ARG A 72 -20.76 -1.22 -2.56
CA ARG A 72 -22.07 -1.88 -2.63
C ARG A 72 -22.57 -2.38 -1.28
N VAL A 73 -21.70 -2.96 -0.46
CA VAL A 73 -22.08 -3.53 0.85
C VAL A 73 -22.08 -2.50 1.99
N GLY A 74 -21.47 -1.35 1.76
CA GLY A 74 -21.40 -0.25 2.72
C GLY A 74 -20.33 -0.43 3.81
N PRO A 75 -20.17 0.57 4.68
CA PRO A 75 -19.13 0.60 5.70
C PRO A 75 -19.41 -0.32 6.90
N SER A 76 -20.66 -0.75 7.09
CA SER A 76 -21.07 -1.58 8.23
C SER A 76 -20.80 -3.07 8.02
N ALA A 77 -20.73 -3.55 6.77
CA ALA A 77 -20.43 -4.94 6.48
C ALA A 77 -18.96 -5.26 6.77
N VAL A 78 -18.66 -6.45 7.30
CA VAL A 78 -17.27 -6.90 7.51
C VAL A 78 -16.75 -7.54 6.22
N VAL A 79 -15.70 -7.00 5.61
CA VAL A 79 -15.07 -7.54 4.40
C VAL A 79 -13.73 -8.17 4.76
N VAL A 80 -13.63 -9.49 4.59
CA VAL A 80 -12.39 -10.25 4.79
C VAL A 80 -11.93 -10.82 3.46
N CYS A 81 -10.64 -10.68 3.16
CA CYS A 81 -10.01 -11.26 1.99
C CYS A 81 -8.86 -12.18 2.40
N THR A 82 -8.88 -13.43 1.93
CA THR A 82 -7.73 -14.33 2.01
C THR A 82 -6.92 -14.25 0.72
N LEU A 83 -5.60 -14.31 0.84
CA LEU A 83 -4.65 -14.00 -0.23
C LEU A 83 -3.53 -15.03 -0.32
N ASP A 84 -2.98 -15.18 -1.52
CA ASP A 84 -1.71 -15.87 -1.73
C ASP A 84 -0.56 -15.08 -1.07
N LEU A 85 0.48 -15.78 -0.61
CA LEU A 85 1.69 -15.14 -0.06
C LEU A 85 2.42 -14.28 -1.11
N HIS A 86 2.21 -14.55 -2.41
CA HIS A 86 2.72 -13.77 -3.52
C HIS A 86 1.84 -12.57 -3.91
N ALA A 87 0.81 -12.24 -3.12
CA ALA A 87 0.01 -11.03 -3.35
C ALA A 87 0.85 -9.75 -3.31
N ASN A 88 0.55 -8.80 -4.20
CA ASN A 88 1.05 -7.44 -4.11
C ASN A 88 0.07 -6.58 -3.29
N ILE A 89 0.35 -6.38 -2.00
CA ILE A 89 -0.58 -5.66 -1.11
C ILE A 89 -0.60 -4.17 -1.42
N THR A 90 -1.74 -3.61 -1.83
CA THR A 90 -1.88 -2.18 -2.12
C THR A 90 -2.66 -1.42 -1.05
N SER A 91 -2.53 -0.09 -1.05
CA SER A 91 -3.39 0.78 -0.23
C SER A 91 -4.87 0.68 -0.59
N ARG A 92 -5.20 0.43 -1.87
CA ARG A 92 -6.58 0.23 -2.31
C ARG A 92 -7.17 -1.03 -1.68
N MET A 93 -6.41 -2.13 -1.61
CA MET A 93 -6.82 -3.35 -0.90
C MET A 93 -7.00 -3.09 0.59
N ALA A 94 -5.98 -2.53 1.26
CA ALA A 94 -5.97 -2.32 2.71
C ALA A 94 -7.05 -1.33 3.19
N THR A 95 -7.44 -0.37 2.35
CA THR A 95 -8.51 0.60 2.66
C THR A 95 -9.90 -0.03 2.58
N ASN A 96 -10.09 -1.02 1.70
CA ASN A 96 -11.42 -1.56 1.39
C ASN A 96 -11.73 -2.90 2.09
N ALA A 97 -10.70 -3.64 2.51
CA ALA A 97 -10.84 -4.83 3.34
C ALA A 97 -10.63 -4.54 4.83
N ASP A 98 -11.52 -5.06 5.68
CA ASP A 98 -11.34 -5.01 7.13
C ASP A 98 -10.23 -5.97 7.59
N ALA A 99 -10.09 -7.13 6.93
CA ALA A 99 -9.00 -8.08 7.15
C ALA A 99 -8.41 -8.57 5.82
N LEU A 100 -7.10 -8.45 5.65
CA LEU A 100 -6.31 -9.17 4.65
C LEU A 100 -5.51 -10.28 5.35
N VAL A 101 -5.66 -11.53 4.90
CA VAL A 101 -5.01 -12.71 5.52
C VAL A 101 -4.28 -13.52 4.46
N GLY A 102 -2.96 -13.57 4.52
CA GLY A 102 -2.11 -14.30 3.59
C GLY A 102 -1.78 -15.72 4.03
N TYR A 103 -1.39 -16.57 3.08
CA TYR A 103 -0.78 -17.87 3.37
C TYR A 103 0.44 -17.71 4.28
N ALA A 104 0.62 -18.64 5.21
CA ALA A 104 1.75 -18.67 6.14
C ALA A 104 2.93 -19.47 5.57
N SER A 105 2.67 -20.36 4.60
CA SER A 105 3.68 -21.27 4.04
C SER A 105 3.99 -21.03 2.56
N TYR A 106 5.27 -21.14 2.22
CA TYR A 106 5.78 -21.33 0.87
C TYR A 106 6.83 -22.46 0.90
N PRO A 107 6.62 -23.58 0.19
CA PRO A 107 5.49 -23.90 -0.69
C PRO A 107 4.13 -23.86 0.04
N HIS A 108 3.05 -23.62 -0.71
CA HIS A 108 1.72 -23.37 -0.15
C HIS A 108 1.09 -24.66 0.37
N LEU A 109 1.25 -24.92 1.66
CA LEU A 109 0.69 -26.08 2.35
C LEU A 109 -0.49 -25.72 3.26
N ASP A 110 -0.82 -24.43 3.40
CA ASP A 110 -1.78 -23.91 4.38
C ASP A 110 -2.94 -23.10 3.77
N MET A 111 -3.29 -23.38 2.51
CA MET A 111 -4.38 -22.69 1.78
C MET A 111 -5.72 -22.82 2.52
N ARG A 112 -6.07 -24.05 2.94
CA ARG A 112 -7.30 -24.34 3.67
C ARG A 112 -7.31 -23.66 5.03
N GLU A 113 -6.20 -23.74 5.76
CA GLU A 113 -5.99 -23.15 7.08
C GLU A 113 -6.13 -21.63 7.01
N THR A 114 -5.64 -21.01 5.94
CA THR A 114 -5.80 -19.57 5.70
C THR A 114 -7.26 -19.20 5.44
N GLY A 115 -7.97 -19.98 4.63
CA GLY A 115 -9.42 -19.85 4.47
C GLY A 115 -10.17 -19.90 5.81
N VAL A 116 -9.80 -20.85 6.67
CA VAL A 116 -10.37 -20.99 8.02
C VAL A 116 -10.01 -19.78 8.91
N ARG A 117 -8.77 -19.27 8.85
CA ARG A 117 -8.37 -18.06 9.59
C ARG A 117 -9.20 -16.85 9.17
N GLY A 118 -9.38 -16.62 7.87
CA GLY A 118 -10.23 -15.54 7.35
C GLY A 118 -11.68 -15.68 7.79
N ALA A 119 -12.27 -16.87 7.65
CA ALA A 119 -13.63 -17.14 8.08
C ALA A 119 -13.85 -16.93 9.59
N ARG A 120 -12.87 -17.29 10.43
CA ARG A 120 -12.93 -17.05 11.89
C ARG A 120 -12.96 -15.57 12.23
N LEU A 121 -12.17 -14.73 11.54
CA LEU A 121 -12.20 -13.28 11.74
C LEU A 121 -13.58 -12.71 11.35
N LEU A 122 -14.12 -13.15 10.22
CA LEU A 122 -15.44 -12.72 9.76
C LEU A 122 -16.52 -13.09 10.79
N PHE A 123 -16.69 -14.38 11.08
CA PHE A 123 -17.76 -14.85 11.96
C PHE A 123 -17.57 -14.42 13.42
N GLY A 124 -16.33 -14.26 13.87
CA GLY A 124 -16.02 -13.68 15.17
C GLY A 124 -16.56 -12.25 15.29
N ALA A 125 -16.28 -11.40 14.29
CA ALA A 125 -16.78 -10.02 14.26
C ALA A 125 -18.32 -9.97 14.20
N LEU A 126 -18.95 -10.84 13.39
CA LEU A 126 -20.42 -10.90 13.28
C LEU A 126 -21.11 -11.40 14.55
N SER A 127 -20.40 -12.14 15.40
CA SER A 127 -20.92 -12.68 16.67
C SER A 127 -20.67 -11.75 17.86
N GLY A 128 -20.31 -10.48 17.61
CA GLY A 128 -20.03 -9.48 18.65
C GLY A 128 -18.59 -9.49 19.18
N GLY A 129 -17.68 -10.21 18.51
CA GLY A 129 -16.24 -10.16 18.81
C GLY A 129 -15.53 -8.94 18.23
N PRO A 130 -14.19 -8.91 18.30
CA PRO A 130 -13.34 -7.86 17.73
C PRO A 130 -13.68 -7.56 16.27
N ARG A 131 -13.74 -6.27 15.90
CA ARG A 131 -13.97 -5.88 14.50
C ARG A 131 -12.63 -5.65 13.81
N PRO A 132 -12.27 -6.41 12.77
CA PRO A 132 -10.94 -6.30 12.20
C PRO A 132 -10.70 -4.95 11.52
N ARG A 133 -9.44 -4.53 11.54
CA ARG A 133 -8.86 -3.42 10.77
C ARG A 133 -7.51 -3.86 10.22
N THR A 134 -7.32 -3.66 8.92
CA THR A 134 -6.04 -3.95 8.25
C THR A 134 -5.12 -2.74 8.34
N VAL A 135 -3.85 -3.00 8.65
CA VAL A 135 -2.73 -2.08 8.51
C VAL A 135 -1.57 -2.83 7.87
N PHE A 136 -0.75 -2.14 7.08
CA PHE A 136 0.38 -2.79 6.42
C PHE A 136 1.55 -1.83 6.29
N ARG A 137 2.73 -2.40 6.07
CA ARG A 137 3.94 -1.70 5.65
C ARG A 137 4.53 -2.44 4.47
N LYS A 138 5.05 -1.68 3.50
CA LYS A 138 5.69 -2.22 2.30
C LYS A 138 7.20 -1.99 2.35
N LEU A 139 7.96 -2.92 1.81
CA LEU A 139 9.41 -2.86 1.70
C LEU A 139 9.75 -2.77 0.21
N PRO A 140 10.60 -1.83 -0.23
CA PRO A 140 11.08 -1.75 -1.63
C PRO A 140 12.09 -2.86 -1.95
N LEU A 141 11.69 -4.10 -1.68
CA LEU A 141 12.42 -5.32 -1.91
C LEU A 141 11.52 -6.28 -2.68
N VAL A 142 12.08 -6.87 -3.73
CA VAL A 142 11.49 -7.98 -4.47
C VAL A 142 12.46 -9.15 -4.36
N VAL A 143 11.92 -10.33 -4.04
CA VAL A 143 12.72 -11.54 -3.83
C VAL A 143 12.34 -12.61 -4.85
N PRO A 144 13.29 -13.35 -5.42
CA PRO A 144 12.99 -14.46 -6.30
C PRO A 144 12.42 -15.65 -5.49
N PRO A 145 11.44 -16.40 -6.02
CA PRO A 145 10.73 -17.43 -5.26
C PRO A 145 11.62 -18.62 -4.86
N GLU A 146 12.66 -18.95 -5.62
CA GLU A 146 13.50 -20.14 -5.48
C GLU A 146 14.08 -20.32 -4.07
N ASN A 147 14.46 -19.21 -3.44
CA ASN A 147 15.02 -19.16 -2.09
C ASN A 147 14.10 -18.46 -1.07
N SER A 148 12.82 -18.30 -1.40
CA SER A 148 11.83 -17.62 -0.57
C SER A 148 10.98 -18.56 0.30
N GLN A 149 11.43 -19.80 0.52
CA GLN A 149 10.75 -20.76 1.40
C GLN A 149 10.54 -20.19 2.80
N THR A 150 9.38 -20.45 3.40
CA THR A 150 9.03 -19.90 4.72
C THR A 150 9.31 -20.87 5.86
N THR A 151 9.41 -22.16 5.56
CA THR A 151 9.68 -23.23 6.54
C THR A 151 11.17 -23.49 6.77
N GLY A 152 12.03 -22.82 6.00
CA GLY A 152 13.50 -22.90 6.07
C GLY A 152 14.14 -21.93 5.10
N GLY A 153 15.47 -21.80 5.13
CA GLY A 153 16.18 -20.83 4.29
C GLY A 153 16.07 -19.38 4.80
N PRO A 154 16.49 -18.40 3.99
CA PRO A 154 16.67 -17.02 4.47
C PRO A 154 15.38 -16.36 4.94
N VAL A 155 14.26 -16.54 4.23
CA VAL A 155 12.97 -15.89 4.56
C VAL A 155 12.36 -16.38 5.88
N ALA A 156 12.77 -17.55 6.39
CA ALA A 156 12.29 -18.08 7.67
C ALA A 156 12.58 -17.14 8.86
N VAL A 157 13.62 -16.30 8.79
CA VAL A 157 13.92 -15.33 9.86
C VAL A 157 12.85 -14.25 9.97
N ALA A 158 12.33 -13.77 8.82
CA ALA A 158 11.24 -12.79 8.78
C ALA A 158 9.93 -13.41 9.26
N LYS A 159 9.67 -14.69 8.94
CA LYS A 159 8.51 -15.44 9.47
C LYS A 159 8.60 -15.65 10.98
N ALA A 160 9.79 -15.89 11.52
CA ALA A 160 10.00 -15.98 12.96
C ALA A 160 9.75 -14.64 13.66
N ALA A 161 10.12 -13.51 13.03
CA ALA A 161 9.78 -12.17 13.51
C ALA A 161 8.26 -11.92 13.44
N GLU A 162 7.60 -12.30 12.34
CA GLU A 162 6.16 -12.16 12.16
C GLU A 162 5.37 -12.91 13.23
N ALA A 163 5.79 -14.14 13.56
CA ALA A 163 5.17 -14.94 14.62
C ALA A 163 5.26 -14.27 16.01
N LYS A 164 6.22 -13.37 16.25
CA LYS A 164 6.28 -12.56 17.48
C LYS A 164 5.26 -11.43 17.44
N VAL A 165 5.10 -10.78 16.29
CA VAL A 165 4.08 -9.72 16.10
C VAL A 165 2.68 -10.28 16.31
N GLY A 166 2.40 -11.50 15.83
CA GLY A 166 1.12 -12.17 16.03
C GLY A 166 0.74 -12.47 17.48
N LYS A 167 1.67 -12.27 18.44
CA LYS A 167 1.44 -12.43 19.88
C LYS A 167 1.25 -11.10 20.62
N LEU A 168 1.36 -9.97 19.92
CA LEU A 168 1.17 -8.66 20.53
C LEU A 168 -0.31 -8.43 20.90
N PRO A 169 -0.60 -7.69 21.98
CA PRO A 169 -1.96 -7.30 22.33
C PRO A 169 -2.67 -6.58 21.18
N GLY A 170 -3.95 -6.88 21.00
CA GLY A 170 -4.79 -6.28 19.95
C GLY A 170 -4.59 -6.84 18.54
N VAL A 171 -3.57 -7.70 18.31
CA VAL A 171 -3.33 -8.35 17.01
C VAL A 171 -4.22 -9.58 16.84
N LEU A 172 -5.01 -9.56 15.77
CA LEU A 172 -5.91 -10.64 15.36
C LEU A 172 -5.28 -11.56 14.30
N SER A 173 -4.42 -11.02 13.44
CA SER A 173 -3.71 -11.78 12.41
C SER A 173 -2.48 -11.04 11.91
N THR A 174 -1.51 -11.78 11.36
CA THR A 174 -0.33 -11.24 10.70
C THR A 174 -0.09 -12.01 9.40
N SER A 175 0.46 -11.34 8.39
CA SER A 175 0.81 -11.96 7.12
C SER A 175 2.02 -11.26 6.48
N LEU A 176 3.10 -12.01 6.27
CA LEU A 176 4.22 -11.62 5.40
C LEU A 176 3.93 -12.04 3.95
N PHE A 177 4.00 -11.08 3.04
CA PHE A 177 3.86 -11.27 1.60
C PHE A 177 5.20 -11.00 0.91
N THR A 178 5.71 -11.95 0.13
CA THR A 178 6.99 -11.78 -0.60
C THR A 178 6.82 -11.29 -2.02
N VAL A 179 5.58 -11.03 -2.43
CA VAL A 179 5.12 -10.60 -3.77
C VAL A 179 5.57 -11.50 -4.93
N GLN A 180 4.74 -11.64 -5.96
CA GLN A 180 5.18 -12.24 -7.22
C GLN A 180 6.17 -11.28 -7.89
N PRO A 181 7.40 -11.70 -8.21
CA PRO A 181 8.45 -10.77 -8.59
C PRO A 181 8.38 -10.30 -10.06
N TRP A 182 7.50 -10.91 -10.86
CA TRP A 182 7.39 -10.69 -12.31
C TRP A 182 6.30 -9.67 -12.71
N LEU A 183 5.77 -8.90 -11.75
CA LEU A 183 4.73 -7.90 -11.99
C LEU A 183 5.37 -6.52 -12.24
N ASP A 184 5.27 -5.99 -13.47
CA ASP A 184 5.68 -4.61 -13.77
C ASP A 184 4.58 -3.61 -13.35
N VAL A 185 4.49 -3.35 -12.04
CA VAL A 185 3.50 -2.45 -11.40
C VAL A 185 4.17 -1.41 -10.53
N SER A 186 3.57 -0.23 -10.37
CA SER A 186 4.22 0.91 -9.73
C SER A 186 4.62 0.65 -8.28
N ASP A 187 3.76 -0.01 -7.50
CA ASP A 187 3.95 -0.24 -6.07
C ASP A 187 4.42 -1.69 -5.77
N LEU A 188 5.28 -2.27 -6.59
CA LEU A 188 5.73 -3.66 -6.43
C LEU A 188 6.60 -3.86 -5.18
N GLY A 189 6.24 -4.70 -4.22
CA GLY A 189 7.19 -5.04 -3.15
C GLY A 189 6.66 -5.94 -2.04
N CYS A 190 7.59 -6.58 -1.33
CA CYS A 190 7.29 -7.37 -0.14
C CYS A 190 6.54 -6.53 0.90
N SER A 191 5.57 -7.11 1.59
CA SER A 191 4.71 -6.39 2.54
C SER A 191 4.49 -7.19 3.81
N CYS A 192 4.38 -6.50 4.94
CA CYS A 192 3.92 -7.07 6.20
C CYS A 192 2.56 -6.46 6.51
N VAL A 193 1.55 -7.32 6.70
CA VAL A 193 0.19 -6.96 7.08
C VAL A 193 -0.05 -7.39 8.51
N VAL A 194 -0.68 -6.51 9.29
CA VAL A 194 -1.22 -6.81 10.61
C VAL A 194 -2.72 -6.49 10.60
N VAL A 195 -3.53 -7.42 11.07
CA VAL A 195 -4.95 -7.21 11.32
C VAL A 195 -5.13 -7.01 12.81
N LEU A 196 -5.68 -5.87 13.20
CA LEU A 196 -5.93 -5.45 14.58
C LEU A 196 -7.44 -5.39 14.84
N ASP A 197 -7.85 -5.29 16.10
CA ASP A 197 -9.19 -4.80 16.43
C ASP A 197 -9.31 -3.32 16.05
N ARG A 198 -10.48 -2.89 15.57
CA ARG A 198 -10.80 -1.48 15.27
C ARG A 198 -10.71 -0.60 16.52
N SER A 199 -10.94 -1.16 17.70
CA SER A 199 -10.77 -0.47 18.98
C SER A 199 -9.35 -0.50 19.54
N ALA A 200 -8.36 -0.98 18.78
CA ALA A 200 -6.96 -0.98 19.20
C ALA A 200 -6.50 0.42 19.61
N THR A 201 -5.84 0.49 20.76
CA THR A 201 -5.28 1.70 21.34
C THR A 201 -4.12 2.24 20.50
N ALA A 202 -3.75 3.51 20.72
CA ALA A 202 -2.57 4.09 20.09
C ALA A 202 -1.27 3.32 20.40
N VAL A 203 -1.17 2.70 21.59
CA VAL A 203 -0.03 1.88 21.99
C VAL A 203 0.03 0.57 21.21
N GLU A 204 -1.11 -0.10 21.03
CA GLU A 204 -1.19 -1.34 20.23
C GLU A 204 -0.89 -1.08 18.75
N LEU A 205 -1.39 0.04 18.21
CA LEU A 205 -1.06 0.49 16.85
C LEU A 205 0.44 0.76 16.69
N ALA A 206 1.07 1.42 17.67
CA ALA A 206 2.52 1.67 17.66
C ALA A 206 3.31 0.35 17.73
N GLY A 207 2.94 -0.56 18.63
CA GLY A 207 3.57 -1.87 18.75
C GLY A 207 3.45 -2.72 17.48
N ALA A 208 2.31 -2.68 16.80
CA ALA A 208 2.14 -3.32 15.50
C ALA A 208 3.04 -2.68 14.42
N SER A 209 3.19 -1.35 14.41
CA SER A 209 4.09 -0.65 13.48
C SER A 209 5.56 -1.03 13.68
N ASP A 210 6.03 -1.05 14.92
CA ASP A 210 7.39 -1.46 15.27
C ASP A 210 7.62 -2.95 14.97
N GLY A 211 6.60 -3.77 15.20
CA GLY A 211 6.58 -5.18 14.83
C GLY A 211 6.74 -5.38 13.33
N MET A 212 5.93 -4.71 12.50
CA MET A 212 6.05 -4.76 11.04
C MET A 212 7.42 -4.29 10.56
N THR A 213 7.95 -3.23 11.15
CA THR A 213 9.32 -2.75 10.88
C THR A 213 10.34 -3.86 11.13
N SER A 214 10.23 -4.55 12.26
CA SER A 214 11.14 -5.64 12.63
C SER A 214 11.05 -6.82 11.66
N VAL A 215 9.84 -7.17 11.19
CA VAL A 215 9.63 -8.23 10.18
C VAL A 215 10.31 -7.88 8.87
N LEU A 216 10.06 -6.67 8.36
CA LEU A 216 10.59 -6.22 7.08
C LEU A 216 12.10 -5.99 7.15
N GLN A 217 12.63 -5.51 8.28
CA GLN A 217 14.07 -5.42 8.50
C GLN A 217 14.72 -6.80 8.48
N ALA A 218 14.13 -7.79 9.15
CA ALA A 218 14.65 -9.16 9.12
C ALA A 218 14.68 -9.75 7.70
N LEU A 219 13.69 -9.43 6.86
CA LEU A 219 13.71 -9.82 5.44
C LEU A 219 14.77 -9.04 4.65
N TRP A 220 14.94 -7.75 4.93
CA TRP A 220 15.95 -6.90 4.30
C TRP A 220 17.37 -7.37 4.59
N ASP A 221 17.65 -7.79 5.83
CA ASP A 221 18.98 -8.21 6.27
C ASP A 221 19.47 -9.44 5.52
N VAL A 222 18.55 -10.31 5.07
CA VAL A 222 18.86 -11.52 4.30
C VAL A 222 18.67 -11.37 2.78
N ARG A 223 18.47 -10.14 2.28
CA ARG A 223 18.13 -9.87 0.86
C ARG A 223 19.18 -10.35 -0.15
N ASP A 224 20.44 -10.48 0.26
CA ASP A 224 21.50 -11.00 -0.62
C ASP A 224 21.53 -12.53 -0.60
N GLU A 225 21.13 -13.16 0.50
CA GLU A 225 21.05 -14.63 0.65
C GLU A 225 19.88 -15.25 -0.13
N VAL A 226 18.84 -14.47 -0.43
CA VAL A 226 17.71 -14.95 -1.25
C VAL A 226 18.03 -14.97 -2.75
N ARG A 227 19.18 -14.44 -3.19
CA ARG A 227 19.58 -14.51 -4.60
C ARG A 227 19.84 -15.96 -5.03
N VAL A 228 19.66 -16.22 -6.32
CA VAL A 228 19.82 -17.56 -6.90
C VAL A 228 21.14 -17.62 -7.65
N ASP A 229 21.96 -18.62 -7.33
CA ASP A 229 23.14 -18.94 -8.12
C ASP A 229 22.70 -19.64 -9.40
N LEU A 230 22.84 -18.95 -10.54
CA LEU A 230 22.45 -19.45 -11.85
C LEU A 230 23.68 -19.87 -12.65
N VAL A 231 23.53 -20.98 -13.38
CA VAL A 231 24.60 -21.57 -14.18
C VAL A 231 24.25 -21.45 -15.66
N ASP A 232 25.24 -21.08 -16.49
CA ASP A 232 25.09 -21.06 -17.95
C ASP A 232 24.49 -22.37 -18.49
N PRO A 233 23.50 -22.32 -19.41
CA PRO A 233 22.84 -23.51 -19.95
C PRO A 233 23.78 -24.59 -20.50
N GLY A 234 24.79 -24.20 -21.27
CA GLY A 234 25.74 -25.15 -21.85
C GLY A 234 26.63 -25.80 -20.80
N VAL A 235 27.07 -25.04 -19.80
CA VAL A 235 27.84 -25.57 -18.66
C VAL A 235 26.97 -26.53 -17.84
N ALA A 236 25.76 -26.12 -17.47
CA ALA A 236 24.85 -26.93 -16.65
C ALA A 236 24.55 -28.29 -17.29
N VAL A 237 24.24 -28.31 -18.59
CA VAL A 237 23.97 -29.55 -19.34
C VAL A 237 25.19 -30.47 -19.37
N ARG A 238 26.39 -29.95 -19.70
CA ARG A 238 27.61 -30.76 -19.76
C ARG A 238 27.95 -31.38 -18.40
N GLU A 239 27.80 -30.62 -17.32
CA GLU A 239 28.06 -31.12 -15.96
C GLU A 239 27.00 -32.11 -15.47
N ALA A 240 25.74 -31.94 -15.87
CA ALA A 240 24.69 -32.91 -15.59
C ALA A 240 24.92 -34.25 -16.34
N ILE A 241 25.32 -34.21 -17.61
CA ILE A 241 25.60 -35.38 -18.45
C ILE A 241 26.85 -36.13 -17.95
N ARG A 242 27.95 -35.43 -17.62
CA ARG A 242 29.20 -36.04 -17.16
C ARG A 242 29.08 -36.75 -15.80
N GLY A 243 28.03 -36.46 -15.03
CA GLY A 243 27.82 -37.01 -13.68
C GLY A 243 28.81 -36.50 -12.62
N ASN A 244 29.69 -35.56 -12.95
CA ASN A 244 30.72 -35.02 -12.04
C ASN A 244 30.19 -33.82 -11.22
N SER A 245 28.96 -33.95 -10.75
CA SER A 245 28.07 -32.84 -10.42
C SER A 245 28.37 -32.12 -9.08
N ALA A 246 29.41 -32.53 -8.34
CA ALA A 246 29.64 -32.03 -6.97
C ALA A 246 30.03 -30.55 -6.88
N SER A 247 30.64 -29.95 -7.90
CA SER A 247 31.06 -28.53 -7.88
C SER A 247 29.99 -27.54 -8.35
N VAL A 248 28.93 -28.02 -9.01
CA VAL A 248 27.90 -27.19 -9.66
C VAL A 248 26.47 -27.51 -9.16
N ILE A 249 26.28 -28.61 -8.43
CA ILE A 249 25.01 -28.87 -7.71
C ILE A 249 24.81 -27.80 -6.64
N THR A 250 23.82 -26.96 -6.84
CA THR A 250 23.37 -25.95 -5.88
C THR A 250 22.57 -26.61 -4.75
N ASN A 251 22.86 -26.24 -3.49
CA ASN A 251 22.18 -26.58 -2.23
C ASN A 251 21.12 -27.72 -2.30
N SER A 252 21.59 -28.97 -2.33
CA SER A 252 20.79 -30.18 -2.51
C SER A 252 20.27 -30.80 -1.21
N ARG A 253 19.97 -30.00 -0.17
CA ARG A 253 19.55 -30.49 1.16
C ARG A 253 18.35 -31.45 1.14
N ASN A 254 17.48 -31.35 0.12
CA ASN A 254 16.30 -32.22 -0.03
C ASN A 254 16.45 -33.28 -1.12
N ALA A 255 17.62 -33.39 -1.77
CA ALA A 255 17.92 -34.48 -2.69
C ALA A 255 18.38 -35.69 -1.86
N SER A 256 17.58 -36.75 -1.84
CA SER A 256 17.88 -37.96 -1.09
C SER A 256 17.97 -39.21 -1.98
N GLY A 257 17.72 -39.06 -3.28
CA GLY A 257 17.75 -40.14 -4.24
C GLY A 257 19.11 -40.36 -4.89
N THR A 258 19.23 -41.43 -5.66
CA THR A 258 20.41 -41.76 -6.48
C THR A 258 20.17 -41.60 -7.99
N GLY A 259 18.97 -41.16 -8.38
CA GLY A 259 18.53 -41.03 -9.76
C GLY A 259 19.08 -39.80 -10.48
N PRO A 260 18.26 -39.02 -11.20
CA PRO A 260 18.74 -38.00 -12.12
C PRO A 260 19.36 -36.78 -11.41
N VAL A 261 20.17 -36.04 -12.16
CA VAL A 261 20.42 -34.62 -11.89
C VAL A 261 19.31 -33.81 -12.56
N LEU A 262 18.70 -32.86 -11.84
CA LEU A 262 17.68 -32.00 -12.41
C LEU A 262 18.31 -30.72 -12.98
N LEU A 263 17.94 -30.37 -14.22
CA LEU A 263 18.18 -29.06 -14.78
C LEU A 263 16.94 -28.21 -14.56
N VAL A 264 17.03 -27.21 -13.68
CA VAL A 264 15.89 -26.42 -13.24
C VAL A 264 15.79 -25.16 -14.10
N ASP A 265 14.82 -25.20 -15.01
CA ASP A 265 14.44 -24.10 -15.90
C ASP A 265 13.29 -23.32 -15.26
N SER A 266 13.62 -22.53 -14.24
CA SER A 266 12.62 -21.73 -13.54
C SER A 266 12.07 -20.60 -14.41
N ALA A 267 12.91 -20.06 -15.31
CA ALA A 267 12.57 -18.92 -16.15
C ALA A 267 11.40 -19.20 -17.12
N ASP A 268 11.22 -20.47 -17.48
CA ASP A 268 10.13 -20.95 -18.32
C ASP A 268 9.15 -21.86 -17.56
N SER A 269 8.92 -21.59 -16.28
CA SER A 269 7.97 -22.34 -15.44
C SER A 269 6.50 -21.93 -15.70
N PRO A 270 5.63 -22.83 -16.21
CA PRO A 270 4.21 -22.49 -16.41
C PRO A 270 3.47 -22.14 -15.13
N SER A 271 3.84 -22.72 -13.99
CA SER A 271 3.24 -22.35 -12.70
C SER A 271 3.62 -20.93 -12.23
N ALA A 272 4.58 -20.28 -12.89
CA ALA A 272 5.05 -18.93 -12.62
C ALA A 272 4.59 -17.90 -13.67
N GLY A 273 3.74 -18.32 -14.62
CA GLY A 273 3.21 -17.45 -15.67
C GLY A 273 3.97 -17.47 -17.00
N ALA A 274 5.00 -18.32 -17.15
CA ALA A 274 5.65 -18.57 -18.43
C ALA A 274 4.87 -19.58 -19.30
N CYS A 275 5.27 -19.77 -20.56
CA CYS A 275 4.53 -20.60 -21.51
C CYS A 275 5.01 -22.07 -21.57
N GLY A 276 6.21 -22.38 -21.08
CA GLY A 276 6.77 -23.74 -21.10
C GLY A 276 7.38 -24.13 -22.45
N ASP A 277 7.57 -23.18 -23.37
CA ASP A 277 8.01 -23.38 -24.75
C ASP A 277 9.49 -22.99 -24.98
N SER A 278 10.27 -22.82 -23.92
CA SER A 278 11.71 -22.51 -24.00
C SER A 278 12.49 -23.63 -24.67
N SER A 279 13.13 -23.27 -25.78
CA SER A 279 14.00 -24.15 -26.55
C SER A 279 15.48 -24.09 -26.12
N THR A 280 15.82 -23.24 -25.13
CA THR A 280 17.21 -22.98 -24.73
C THR A 280 17.92 -24.25 -24.23
N LEU A 281 17.29 -24.99 -23.32
CA LEU A 281 17.86 -26.24 -22.83
C LEU A 281 17.80 -27.36 -23.88
N LEU A 282 16.79 -27.36 -24.75
CA LEU A 282 16.72 -28.32 -25.86
C LEU A 282 17.96 -28.18 -26.78
N ARG A 283 18.29 -26.94 -27.19
CA ARG A 283 19.50 -26.64 -27.97
C ARG A 283 20.76 -27.11 -27.24
N ALA A 284 20.92 -26.70 -25.99
CA ALA A 284 22.11 -27.03 -25.21
C ALA A 284 22.31 -28.54 -25.01
N ILE A 285 21.22 -29.32 -24.87
CA ILE A 285 21.26 -30.78 -24.76
C ILE A 285 21.64 -31.42 -26.10
N ILE A 286 21.07 -30.96 -27.21
CA ILE A 286 21.44 -31.46 -28.55
C ILE A 286 22.93 -31.20 -28.82
N ASP A 287 23.43 -30.00 -28.51
CA ASP A 287 24.83 -29.63 -28.71
C ASP A 287 25.79 -30.46 -27.84
N ALA A 288 25.33 -30.90 -26.66
CA ALA A 288 26.09 -31.79 -25.77
C ALA A 288 26.08 -33.26 -26.22
N ALA A 289 25.23 -33.63 -27.18
CA ALA A 289 25.14 -34.94 -27.83
C ALA A 289 25.15 -36.13 -26.84
N PRO A 290 24.12 -36.28 -25.96
CA PRO A 290 24.06 -37.39 -25.01
C PRO A 290 24.00 -38.75 -25.74
N SER A 291 24.78 -39.71 -25.24
CA SER A 291 24.73 -41.10 -25.71
C SER A 291 23.43 -41.79 -25.29
N ARG A 292 23.09 -42.92 -25.93
CA ARG A 292 21.93 -43.75 -25.55
C ARG A 292 21.94 -44.22 -24.08
N GLU A 293 23.12 -44.29 -23.47
CA GLU A 293 23.30 -44.65 -22.05
C GLU A 293 22.98 -43.46 -21.13
N THR A 294 23.12 -42.23 -21.61
CA THR A 294 22.78 -41.00 -20.87
C THR A 294 21.36 -40.58 -21.23
N ARG A 295 20.38 -41.08 -20.46
CA ARG A 295 18.97 -40.76 -20.70
C ARG A 295 18.63 -39.35 -20.20
N VAL A 296 18.18 -38.49 -21.09
CA VAL A 296 17.76 -37.11 -20.80
C VAL A 296 16.29 -36.96 -21.13
N LEU A 297 15.51 -36.47 -20.16
CA LEU A 297 14.08 -36.18 -20.35
C LEU A 297 13.85 -34.67 -20.34
N LEU A 298 13.11 -34.17 -21.34
CA LEU A 298 12.73 -32.76 -21.45
C LEU A 298 11.24 -32.63 -21.78
N THR A 299 10.54 -31.75 -21.07
CA THR A 299 9.18 -31.32 -21.41
C THR A 299 9.22 -30.02 -22.18
N LEU A 300 8.34 -29.88 -23.18
CA LEU A 300 8.22 -28.68 -23.99
C LEU A 300 6.77 -28.46 -24.42
N VAL A 301 6.28 -27.24 -24.34
CA VAL A 301 4.96 -26.88 -24.85
C VAL A 301 5.07 -26.44 -26.31
N ASP A 302 4.50 -27.22 -27.23
CA ASP A 302 4.38 -26.88 -28.63
C ASP A 302 3.13 -27.55 -29.26
N PRO A 303 2.01 -26.81 -29.38
CA PRO A 303 0.75 -27.38 -29.86
C PRO A 303 0.78 -27.88 -31.30
N GLN A 304 1.66 -27.33 -32.14
CA GLN A 304 1.77 -27.73 -33.54
C GLN A 304 2.60 -29.02 -33.64
N ALA A 305 3.76 -29.05 -32.98
CA ALA A 305 4.62 -30.22 -32.99
C ALA A 305 3.98 -31.44 -32.30
N ALA A 306 3.23 -31.23 -31.21
CA ALA A 306 2.46 -32.30 -30.57
C ALA A 306 1.47 -32.97 -31.53
N ARG A 307 0.77 -32.17 -32.36
CA ARG A 307 -0.19 -32.65 -33.37
C ARG A 307 0.49 -33.35 -34.54
N VAL A 308 1.60 -32.80 -35.04
CA VAL A 308 2.38 -33.42 -36.11
C VAL A 308 2.92 -34.77 -35.66
N GLY A 309 3.49 -34.83 -34.45
CA GLY A 309 3.98 -36.07 -33.86
C GLY A 309 2.89 -37.14 -33.72
N ARG A 310 1.71 -36.76 -33.23
CA ARG A 310 0.53 -37.64 -33.14
C ARG A 310 0.12 -38.23 -34.49
N SER A 311 0.18 -37.44 -35.56
CA SER A 311 -0.16 -37.92 -36.92
C SER A 311 0.85 -38.90 -37.51
N GLN A 312 2.03 -39.03 -36.89
CA GLN A 312 3.14 -39.88 -37.34
C GLN A 312 3.55 -40.89 -36.26
N ASP A 313 2.59 -41.34 -35.43
CA ASP A 313 2.84 -42.31 -34.37
C ASP A 313 3.58 -43.57 -34.87
N GLY A 314 4.59 -43.99 -34.12
CA GLY A 314 5.48 -45.11 -34.45
C GLY A 314 6.45 -44.84 -35.61
N SER A 315 6.44 -43.66 -36.23
CA SER A 315 7.31 -43.30 -37.35
C SER A 315 8.35 -42.26 -36.96
N ARG A 316 9.43 -42.16 -37.75
CA ARG A 316 10.40 -41.06 -37.61
C ARG A 316 9.76 -39.76 -38.07
N VAL A 317 9.80 -38.75 -37.21
CA VAL A 317 9.34 -37.38 -37.49
C VAL A 317 10.51 -36.40 -37.37
N THR A 318 10.42 -35.24 -38.02
CA THR A 318 11.31 -34.10 -37.78
C THR A 318 10.47 -32.84 -37.70
N VAL A 319 10.58 -32.12 -36.58
CA VAL A 319 9.75 -30.94 -36.25
C VAL A 319 10.63 -29.81 -35.74
N ASP A 320 10.16 -28.58 -35.91
CA ASP A 320 10.76 -27.40 -35.30
C ASP A 320 10.07 -27.13 -33.96
N LEU A 321 10.81 -27.25 -32.87
CA LEU A 321 10.32 -27.26 -31.49
C LEU A 321 10.62 -25.96 -30.74
N GLY A 322 9.64 -25.51 -29.95
CA GLY A 322 9.79 -24.40 -29.00
C GLY A 322 9.52 -23.03 -29.64
N GLY A 323 9.47 -21.98 -28.82
CA GLY A 323 9.11 -20.63 -29.26
C GLY A 323 7.79 -20.63 -30.04
N SER A 324 6.76 -21.29 -29.49
CA SER A 324 5.44 -21.41 -30.11
C SER A 324 4.44 -20.40 -29.52
N PHE A 325 4.75 -19.83 -28.37
CA PHE A 325 4.04 -18.70 -27.76
C PHE A 325 4.97 -17.49 -27.64
N ASP A 326 6.22 -17.69 -27.18
CA ASP A 326 7.18 -16.60 -26.99
C ASP A 326 8.23 -16.54 -28.11
N HIS A 327 7.78 -16.19 -29.31
CA HIS A 327 8.63 -16.07 -30.50
C HIS A 327 9.69 -14.96 -30.39
N ALA A 328 9.53 -14.03 -29.45
CA ALA A 328 10.46 -12.93 -29.26
C ALA A 328 11.68 -13.37 -28.42
N LEU A 329 11.48 -14.30 -27.47
CA LEU A 329 12.56 -14.81 -26.62
C LEU A 329 13.20 -16.10 -27.16
N PHE A 330 12.45 -16.95 -27.87
CA PHE A 330 12.94 -18.29 -28.23
C PHE A 330 12.91 -18.56 -29.73
N GLU A 331 14.06 -19.03 -30.25
CA GLU A 331 14.16 -19.59 -31.60
C GLU A 331 13.70 -21.04 -31.63
N LYS A 332 13.10 -21.47 -32.76
CA LYS A 332 12.75 -22.88 -32.93
C LYS A 332 14.00 -23.75 -33.10
N VAL A 333 13.97 -24.94 -32.51
CA VAL A 333 15.04 -25.95 -32.62
C VAL A 333 14.52 -27.13 -33.42
N ARG A 334 15.14 -27.40 -34.56
CA ARG A 334 14.83 -28.57 -35.39
C ARG A 334 15.27 -29.84 -34.66
N PHE A 335 14.33 -30.77 -34.46
CA PHE A 335 14.58 -32.04 -33.77
C PHE A 335 13.85 -33.19 -34.47
N GLY A 336 14.55 -34.31 -34.66
CA GLY A 336 14.03 -35.52 -35.26
C GLY A 336 14.16 -36.73 -34.34
N GLY A 337 13.21 -37.63 -34.43
CA GLY A 337 13.20 -38.87 -33.64
C GLY A 337 11.99 -39.73 -33.97
N ILE A 338 11.84 -40.84 -33.26
CA ILE A 338 10.64 -41.68 -33.35
C ILE A 338 9.53 -41.05 -32.51
N ALA A 339 8.41 -40.74 -33.15
CA ALA A 339 7.24 -40.20 -32.46
C ALA A 339 6.43 -41.32 -31.80
N ARG A 340 6.01 -41.08 -30.56
CA ARG A 340 5.07 -41.92 -29.82
C ARG A 340 3.95 -41.08 -29.24
N HIS A 341 2.74 -41.31 -29.71
CA HIS A 341 1.54 -40.67 -29.18
C HIS A 341 1.21 -41.21 -27.79
N VAL A 342 0.67 -40.35 -26.92
CA VAL A 342 0.17 -40.72 -25.60
C VAL A 342 -1.36 -40.52 -25.60
N GLU A 343 -2.10 -41.60 -25.36
CA GLU A 343 -3.58 -41.59 -25.38
C GLU A 343 -4.18 -40.93 -24.13
N ASP A 344 -3.70 -41.30 -22.94
CA ASP A 344 -4.14 -40.71 -21.67
C ASP A 344 -3.22 -39.54 -21.30
N THR A 345 -3.77 -38.33 -21.37
CA THR A 345 -3.05 -37.07 -21.17
C THR A 345 -3.46 -36.39 -19.86
N THR A 346 -4.24 -37.08 -19.01
CA THR A 346 -4.65 -36.57 -17.71
C THR A 346 -3.61 -36.96 -16.65
N VAL A 347 -2.95 -35.96 -16.06
CA VAL A 347 -2.02 -36.17 -14.96
C VAL A 347 -2.76 -35.98 -13.65
N ARG A 348 -2.63 -36.94 -12.73
CA ARG A 348 -2.96 -36.77 -11.32
C ARG A 348 -1.66 -36.54 -10.56
N PHE A 349 -1.52 -35.38 -9.95
CA PHE A 349 -0.33 -35.05 -9.16
C PHE A 349 -0.28 -35.90 -7.88
N GLY A 350 0.92 -36.38 -7.54
CA GLY A 350 1.10 -37.43 -6.54
C GLY A 350 1.52 -36.95 -5.16
N ALA A 351 1.98 -35.69 -5.03
CA ALA A 351 2.41 -35.10 -3.77
C ALA A 351 2.52 -33.55 -3.83
N GLY A 352 2.80 -32.95 -2.67
CA GLY A 352 3.13 -31.51 -2.58
C GLY A 352 1.92 -30.60 -2.76
N VAL A 353 2.13 -29.42 -3.36
CA VAL A 353 1.08 -28.39 -3.55
C VAL A 353 -0.02 -28.88 -4.49
N GLY A 354 0.29 -29.84 -5.38
CA GLY A 354 -0.64 -30.40 -6.34
C GLY A 354 -1.40 -31.62 -5.85
N ASP A 355 -1.14 -32.15 -4.65
CA ASP A 355 -1.65 -33.46 -4.23
C ASP A 355 -3.18 -33.60 -4.44
N GLY A 356 -3.57 -34.64 -5.19
CA GLY A 356 -4.96 -34.93 -5.51
C GLY A 356 -5.57 -34.07 -6.64
N LEU A 357 -4.88 -33.03 -7.12
CA LEU A 357 -5.29 -32.25 -8.28
C LEU A 357 -5.02 -33.00 -9.58
N THR A 358 -5.81 -32.69 -10.60
CA THR A 358 -5.65 -33.22 -11.96
C THR A 358 -5.41 -32.09 -12.95
N ALA A 359 -4.53 -32.33 -13.91
CA ALA A 359 -4.29 -31.42 -15.05
C ALA A 359 -4.40 -32.18 -16.36
N GLU A 360 -4.74 -31.45 -17.41
CA GLU A 360 -4.86 -31.98 -18.77
C GLU A 360 -3.79 -31.32 -19.65
N LEU A 361 -2.95 -32.16 -20.28
CA LEU A 361 -1.75 -31.77 -21.04
C LEU A 361 -2.02 -31.42 -22.52
N GLY A 362 -3.23 -31.69 -22.99
CA GLY A 362 -3.70 -31.63 -24.37
C GLY A 362 -3.14 -32.77 -25.20
N ASP A 363 -2.96 -32.55 -26.51
CA ASP A 363 -2.19 -33.47 -27.34
C ASP A 363 -0.76 -33.63 -26.77
N VAL A 364 -0.36 -34.88 -26.56
CA VAL A 364 0.99 -35.24 -26.11
C VAL A 364 1.63 -36.20 -27.11
N THR A 365 2.87 -35.89 -27.48
CA THR A 365 3.76 -36.79 -28.22
C THR A 365 5.12 -36.82 -27.56
N VAL A 366 5.67 -38.01 -27.35
CA VAL A 366 7.08 -38.20 -27.02
C VAL A 366 7.87 -38.39 -28.30
N ILE A 367 8.92 -37.60 -28.51
CA ILE A 367 9.87 -37.77 -29.62
C ILE A 367 11.17 -38.31 -29.03
N GLU A 368 11.46 -39.57 -29.31
CA GLU A 368 12.67 -40.26 -28.86
C GLU A 368 13.76 -40.10 -29.92
N GLY A 369 14.86 -39.43 -29.57
CA GLY A 369 15.97 -39.22 -30.49
C GLY A 369 16.57 -40.55 -30.97
N ASP A 370 16.94 -40.59 -32.25
CA ASP A 370 17.67 -41.68 -32.89
C ASP A 370 19.05 -41.21 -33.41
N ASP A 371 19.74 -42.06 -34.18
CA ASP A 371 21.05 -41.76 -34.77
C ASP A 371 20.95 -40.97 -36.10
N GLY A 372 19.77 -40.45 -36.44
CA GLY A 372 19.51 -39.66 -37.64
C GLY A 372 19.98 -38.20 -37.53
N PRO A 373 19.82 -37.41 -38.60
CA PRO A 373 20.12 -35.97 -38.57
C PRO A 373 19.19 -35.22 -37.59
N ASP A 374 19.65 -34.08 -37.10
CA ASP A 374 18.88 -33.21 -36.19
C ASP A 374 18.34 -33.95 -34.96
N SER A 375 19.09 -34.92 -34.42
CA SER A 375 18.63 -35.83 -33.36
C SER A 375 19.71 -36.01 -32.27
N ALA A 376 19.30 -36.51 -31.11
CA ALA A 376 20.17 -36.87 -30.00
C ALA A 376 19.69 -38.21 -29.39
N PRO A 377 20.39 -39.35 -29.61
CA PRO A 377 19.93 -40.68 -29.21
C PRO A 377 19.61 -40.88 -27.72
N GLY A 378 20.22 -40.09 -26.84
CA GLY A 378 19.96 -40.10 -25.39
C GLY A 378 18.78 -39.22 -24.95
N LEU A 379 18.18 -38.42 -25.84
CA LEU A 379 17.15 -37.43 -25.50
C LEU A 379 15.74 -37.93 -25.84
N SER A 380 14.83 -37.80 -24.87
CA SER A 380 13.39 -37.92 -25.09
C SER A 380 12.72 -36.58 -24.82
N VAL A 381 12.08 -36.01 -25.85
CA VAL A 381 11.32 -34.76 -25.74
C VAL A 381 9.84 -35.07 -25.64
N MET A 382 9.24 -34.82 -24.49
CA MET A 382 7.80 -34.87 -24.29
C MET A 382 7.18 -33.53 -24.68
N VAL A 383 6.54 -33.51 -25.85
CA VAL A 383 5.88 -32.33 -26.41
C VAL A 383 4.41 -32.35 -26.02
N MET A 384 3.95 -31.29 -25.35
CA MET A 384 2.57 -31.09 -24.92
C MET A 384 1.95 -29.86 -25.60
N SER A 385 0.63 -29.85 -25.79
CA SER A 385 -0.06 -28.73 -26.43
C SER A 385 -0.63 -27.70 -25.47
N ARG A 386 -0.57 -27.95 -24.16
CA ARG A 386 -1.05 -27.03 -23.13
C ARG A 386 0.06 -26.76 -22.10
N PRO A 387 0.23 -25.50 -21.67
CA PRO A 387 1.06 -25.20 -20.53
C PRO A 387 0.44 -25.79 -19.26
N VAL A 388 1.19 -26.65 -18.58
CA VAL A 388 0.81 -27.29 -17.33
C VAL A 388 1.99 -27.20 -16.36
N ALA A 389 1.72 -27.17 -15.07
CA ALA A 389 2.78 -27.11 -14.07
C ALA A 389 3.65 -28.38 -14.09
N CYS A 390 4.94 -28.22 -14.40
CA CYS A 390 5.91 -29.32 -14.57
C CYS A 390 6.73 -29.58 -13.31
N TYR A 391 6.14 -29.44 -12.12
CA TYR A 391 6.84 -29.64 -10.86
C TYR A 391 6.72 -31.06 -10.31
N ASP A 392 6.06 -32.01 -10.96
CA ASP A 392 5.84 -33.37 -10.44
C ASP A 392 6.27 -34.43 -11.48
N PRO A 393 7.03 -35.49 -11.09
CA PRO A 393 7.44 -36.55 -12.01
C PRO A 393 6.28 -37.32 -12.65
N GLU A 394 5.06 -37.27 -12.09
CA GLU A 394 3.87 -37.86 -12.71
C GLU A 394 3.61 -37.32 -14.13
N ILE A 395 4.08 -36.11 -14.44
CA ILE A 395 3.98 -35.55 -15.79
C ILE A 395 4.74 -36.39 -16.83
N TYR A 396 5.85 -37.02 -16.44
CA TYR A 396 6.61 -37.91 -17.32
C TYR A 396 6.02 -39.32 -17.32
N ARG A 397 5.54 -39.78 -16.16
CA ARG A 397 5.00 -41.15 -16.00
C ARG A 397 3.73 -41.37 -16.82
N VAL A 398 2.88 -40.36 -16.96
CA VAL A 398 1.69 -40.44 -17.84
C VAL A 398 2.07 -40.76 -19.29
N ALA A 399 3.24 -40.28 -19.74
CA ALA A 399 3.78 -40.54 -21.07
C ALA A 399 4.60 -41.84 -21.15
N GLY A 400 4.61 -42.66 -20.09
CA GLY A 400 5.40 -43.89 -20.00
C GLY A 400 6.91 -43.66 -19.83
N LEU A 401 7.33 -42.45 -19.45
CA LEU A 401 8.73 -42.12 -19.19
C LEU A 401 9.03 -42.31 -17.70
N SER A 402 10.17 -42.93 -17.39
CA SER A 402 10.62 -43.21 -16.01
C SER A 402 11.67 -42.18 -15.56
N PRO A 403 11.30 -41.08 -14.88
CA PRO A 403 12.25 -40.06 -14.45
C PRO A 403 13.29 -40.61 -13.46
N GLU A 404 12.93 -41.58 -12.62
CA GLU A 404 13.87 -42.28 -11.73
C GLU A 404 15.02 -43.01 -12.45
N ASN A 405 14.81 -43.42 -13.71
CA ASN A 405 15.79 -44.14 -14.52
C ASN A 405 16.56 -43.22 -15.49
N ALA A 406 16.29 -41.91 -15.45
CA ALA A 406 16.97 -40.93 -16.28
C ALA A 406 18.32 -40.52 -15.65
N SER A 407 19.28 -40.16 -16.48
CA SER A 407 20.52 -39.52 -16.04
C SER A 407 20.29 -38.04 -15.73
N VAL A 408 19.45 -37.38 -16.55
CA VAL A 408 19.12 -35.96 -16.44
C VAL A 408 17.62 -35.75 -16.70
N VAL A 409 16.99 -34.87 -15.92
CA VAL A 409 15.60 -34.45 -16.13
C VAL A 409 15.52 -32.93 -16.13
N VAL A 410 14.91 -32.35 -17.15
CA VAL A 410 14.57 -30.92 -17.16
C VAL A 410 13.28 -30.70 -16.39
N VAL A 411 13.30 -29.72 -15.49
CA VAL A 411 12.19 -29.39 -14.61
C VAL A 411 11.88 -27.89 -14.76
N LYS A 412 10.64 -27.57 -15.15
CA LYS A 412 10.16 -26.19 -15.31
C LYS A 412 9.36 -25.76 -14.07
N SER A 413 10.08 -25.41 -13.01
CA SER A 413 9.51 -25.02 -11.71
C SER A 413 10.52 -24.30 -10.83
N ALA A 414 10.10 -23.24 -10.13
CA ALA A 414 10.96 -22.53 -9.18
C ALA A 414 11.31 -23.34 -7.93
N THR A 415 10.32 -23.91 -7.23
CA THR A 415 10.55 -24.52 -5.90
C THR A 415 9.79 -25.82 -5.66
N ASN A 416 8.56 -25.94 -6.16
CA ASN A 416 7.66 -27.05 -5.83
C ASN A 416 8.26 -28.42 -6.17
N PHE A 417 9.08 -28.50 -7.22
CA PHE A 417 9.78 -29.73 -7.63
C PHE A 417 10.63 -30.37 -6.51
N ARG A 418 11.10 -29.59 -5.53
CA ARG A 418 11.97 -30.09 -4.46
C ARG A 418 11.27 -31.17 -3.62
N TRP A 419 9.95 -31.16 -3.52
CA TRP A 419 9.18 -32.16 -2.74
C TRP A 419 8.88 -33.43 -3.51
N THR A 420 8.65 -33.30 -4.80
CA THR A 420 8.16 -34.37 -5.68
C THR A 420 9.31 -35.09 -6.40
N TYR A 421 10.33 -34.35 -6.84
CA TYR A 421 11.55 -34.89 -7.45
C TYR A 421 12.67 -35.14 -6.42
N GLY A 422 12.68 -34.45 -5.28
CA GLY A 422 13.72 -34.61 -4.24
C GLY A 422 13.98 -36.06 -3.81
N PRO A 423 12.95 -36.90 -3.61
CA PRO A 423 13.14 -38.30 -3.24
C PRO A 423 13.85 -39.15 -4.30
N ILE A 424 13.77 -38.79 -5.58
CA ILE A 424 14.38 -39.54 -6.70
C ILE A 424 15.67 -38.90 -7.23
N ALA A 425 15.81 -37.59 -7.11
CA ALA A 425 16.95 -36.84 -7.62
C ALA A 425 18.17 -36.94 -6.70
N ARG A 426 19.37 -36.96 -7.29
CA ARG A 426 20.63 -36.86 -6.56
C ARG A 426 21.14 -35.42 -6.38
N GLY A 427 20.54 -34.48 -7.10
CA GLY A 427 20.86 -33.05 -7.03
C GLY A 427 20.22 -32.27 -8.18
N TRP A 428 20.37 -30.95 -8.16
CA TRP A 428 19.83 -30.07 -9.19
C TRP A 428 20.71 -28.84 -9.42
N ILE A 429 20.55 -28.24 -10.60
CA ILE A 429 21.26 -27.04 -11.06
C ILE A 429 20.21 -26.04 -11.53
N TYR A 430 20.18 -24.84 -10.95
CA TYR A 430 19.39 -23.74 -11.50
C TYR A 430 20.10 -23.16 -12.71
N VAL A 431 19.40 -23.09 -13.84
CA VAL A 431 19.99 -22.72 -15.13
C VAL A 431 19.60 -21.30 -15.50
N ASP A 432 20.58 -20.48 -15.91
CA ASP A 432 20.38 -19.10 -16.39
C ASP A 432 19.78 -19.08 -17.80
N THR A 433 18.51 -19.42 -17.87
CA THR A 433 17.70 -19.40 -19.10
C THR A 433 16.95 -18.07 -19.20
N PRO A 434 16.76 -17.52 -20.41
CA PRO A 434 15.85 -16.39 -20.59
C PRO A 434 14.40 -16.86 -20.41
N GLY A 435 13.52 -15.96 -19.92
CA GLY A 435 12.10 -16.26 -19.76
C GLY A 435 11.39 -15.29 -18.82
N ALA A 436 10.07 -15.22 -18.94
CA ALA A 436 9.22 -14.30 -18.18
C ALA A 436 9.26 -14.56 -16.66
N ALA A 437 9.55 -15.80 -16.25
CA ALA A 437 9.64 -16.19 -14.84
C ALA A 437 11.09 -16.26 -14.33
N THR A 438 12.03 -15.56 -14.98
CA THR A 438 13.46 -15.67 -14.61
C THR A 438 13.73 -15.25 -13.16
N PRO A 439 14.58 -15.99 -12.41
CA PRO A 439 15.08 -15.56 -11.10
C PRO A 439 16.07 -14.40 -11.19
N ASN A 440 16.65 -14.16 -12.38
CA ASN A 440 17.52 -13.01 -12.63
C ASN A 440 16.67 -11.75 -12.86
N LEU A 441 16.06 -11.21 -11.80
CA LEU A 441 15.10 -10.10 -11.89
C LEU A 441 15.66 -8.85 -12.61
N LYS A 442 16.98 -8.66 -12.61
CA LYS A 442 17.65 -7.54 -13.29
C LYS A 442 17.59 -7.63 -14.81
N SER A 443 17.39 -8.82 -15.37
CA SER A 443 17.29 -9.01 -16.83
C SER A 443 15.92 -8.63 -17.37
N LEU A 444 14.90 -8.50 -16.52
CA LEU A 444 13.55 -8.16 -16.91
C LEU A 444 13.42 -6.67 -17.30
N PRO A 445 12.72 -6.35 -18.41
CA PRO A 445 12.61 -5.00 -18.93
C PRO A 445 11.52 -4.18 -18.21
N PHE A 446 11.59 -4.06 -16.88
CA PHE A 446 10.58 -3.34 -16.09
C PHE A 446 10.61 -1.84 -16.39
N THR A 447 9.42 -1.27 -16.60
CA THR A 447 9.24 0.14 -16.98
C THR A 447 8.36 0.93 -16.01
N ARG A 448 7.51 0.25 -15.22
CA ARG A 448 6.48 0.87 -14.38
C ARG A 448 6.84 0.92 -12.91
N ILE A 449 7.71 0.03 -12.44
CA ILE A 449 8.09 -0.02 -11.02
C ILE A 449 8.60 1.35 -10.52
N SER A 450 8.11 1.79 -9.36
CA SER A 450 8.67 2.97 -8.72
C SER A 450 10.06 2.65 -8.16
N ARG A 451 10.97 3.62 -8.28
CA ARG A 451 12.37 3.54 -7.86
C ARG A 451 12.66 4.56 -6.76
N PRO A 452 13.57 4.26 -5.81
CA PRO A 452 14.51 3.13 -5.81
C PRO A 452 13.89 1.81 -5.32
N ARG A 453 14.34 0.67 -5.87
CA ARG A 453 13.88 -0.68 -5.49
C ARG A 453 14.95 -1.76 -5.63
N SER A 454 15.14 -2.58 -4.60
CA SER A 454 16.04 -3.75 -4.67
C SER A 454 15.36 -4.92 -5.41
N PRO A 455 16.04 -5.61 -6.35
CA PRO A 455 17.48 -5.56 -6.61
C PRO A 455 17.96 -4.59 -7.71
N TRP A 456 17.07 -3.81 -8.36
CA TRP A 456 17.46 -2.94 -9.47
C TRP A 456 18.29 -1.72 -9.07
N ASP A 457 18.03 -1.15 -7.89
CA ASP A 457 18.70 0.04 -7.36
C ASP A 457 19.38 -0.27 -6.02
N GLU A 458 20.50 0.41 -5.75
CA GLU A 458 21.14 0.37 -4.43
C GLU A 458 20.40 1.28 -3.44
N ILE A 459 20.08 0.75 -2.25
CA ILE A 459 19.32 1.44 -1.20
C ILE A 459 20.13 1.37 0.10
N SER A 460 20.50 2.53 0.64
CA SER A 460 21.30 2.64 1.88
C SER A 460 20.47 2.45 3.15
N GLU A 461 19.21 2.88 3.16
CA GLU A 461 18.27 2.69 4.28
C GLU A 461 16.92 2.17 3.77
N PRO A 462 16.40 1.05 4.29
CA PRO A 462 15.28 0.33 3.70
C PRO A 462 13.90 0.98 3.89
N LEU A 463 13.76 1.99 4.75
CA LEU A 463 12.46 2.49 5.20
C LEU A 463 12.44 4.02 5.25
N PRO A 464 11.65 4.65 4.37
CA PRO A 464 10.22 4.74 4.67
C PRO A 464 9.34 4.35 3.48
N SER A 465 8.39 3.45 3.72
CA SER A 465 7.38 3.12 2.71
C SER A 465 6.46 4.31 2.44
N ASP A 466 5.98 4.45 1.21
CA ASP A 466 4.98 5.44 0.73
C ASP A 466 3.64 5.43 1.50
N HIS A 467 3.49 4.50 2.44
CA HIS A 467 2.31 4.35 3.29
C HIS A 467 2.69 4.45 4.76
N ASP A 468 2.86 5.69 5.21
CA ASP A 468 3.01 6.02 6.63
C ASP A 468 1.66 5.92 7.38
N ALA A 469 1.13 4.70 7.49
CA ALA A 469 -0.15 4.46 8.15
C ALA A 469 -0.17 4.85 9.65
N PHE A 470 0.99 5.14 10.25
CA PHE A 470 1.17 5.35 11.69
C PHE A 470 1.80 6.70 12.08
N GLY A 471 2.00 7.60 11.12
CA GLY A 471 2.59 8.93 11.36
C GLY A 471 4.07 8.89 11.76
N ASP A 472 4.82 7.88 11.36
CA ASP A 472 6.25 7.76 11.63
C ASP A 472 7.08 8.88 10.97
N ALA A 473 6.66 9.37 9.80
CA ALA A 473 7.22 10.58 9.21
C ALA A 473 6.99 11.78 10.14
N HIS A 474 5.79 11.90 10.73
CA HIS A 474 5.49 12.93 11.72
C HIS A 474 6.32 12.79 12.98
N LYS A 475 6.49 11.58 13.51
CA LYS A 475 7.32 11.35 14.71
C LYS A 475 8.79 11.72 14.45
N ARG A 476 9.35 11.33 13.30
CA ARG A 476 10.73 11.71 12.91
C ARG A 476 10.86 13.22 12.75
N ALA A 477 9.91 13.85 12.06
CA ALA A 477 9.88 15.30 11.92
C ALA A 477 9.73 16.00 13.26
N TYR A 478 8.88 15.48 14.16
CA TYR A 478 8.67 16.02 15.49
C TYR A 478 9.93 15.93 16.35
N ALA A 479 10.59 14.77 16.36
CA ALA A 479 11.86 14.58 17.06
C ALA A 479 12.92 15.58 16.59
N ARG A 480 13.04 15.77 15.26
CA ARG A 480 13.95 16.77 14.68
C ARG A 480 13.52 18.19 15.02
N ALA A 481 12.23 18.50 14.92
CA ALA A 481 11.68 19.83 15.17
C ALA A 481 11.87 20.24 16.63
N ASN A 482 11.72 19.33 17.59
CA ASN A 482 11.99 19.60 19.01
C ASN A 482 13.44 20.03 19.27
N GLY A 483 14.39 19.68 18.40
CA GLY A 483 15.78 20.15 18.49
C GLY A 483 15.95 21.65 18.17
N SER A 484 14.98 22.29 17.51
CA SER A 484 15.06 23.69 17.06
C SER A 484 13.83 24.55 17.33
N LEU A 485 12.68 23.95 17.64
CA LEU A 485 11.39 24.59 17.87
C LEU A 485 10.81 24.13 19.21
N PRO A 486 10.45 25.04 20.13
CA PRO A 486 9.76 24.69 21.36
C PRO A 486 8.45 23.94 21.08
N GLY A 487 8.34 22.70 21.57
CA GLY A 487 7.19 21.84 21.30
C GLY A 487 7.04 21.43 19.84
N GLY A 488 8.09 21.55 19.02
CA GLY A 488 8.12 21.12 17.62
C GLY A 488 7.26 21.96 16.68
N VAL A 489 6.80 23.14 17.12
CA VAL A 489 5.89 24.03 16.39
C VAL A 489 6.30 25.49 16.50
N THR A 490 5.82 26.32 15.58
CA THR A 490 5.99 27.78 15.61
C THR A 490 4.73 28.52 16.10
N ALA A 491 3.64 27.79 16.35
CA ALA A 491 2.39 28.32 16.87
C ALA A 491 1.77 27.30 17.83
N GLY A 492 1.43 27.72 19.05
CA GLY A 492 0.94 26.84 20.12
C GLY A 492 -0.29 26.02 19.72
N ALA A 493 -1.21 26.62 18.96
CA ALA A 493 -2.41 25.95 18.44
C ALA A 493 -2.12 24.78 17.47
N ARG A 494 -0.88 24.62 16.97
CA ARG A 494 -0.47 23.49 16.13
C ARG A 494 0.05 22.30 16.94
N ALA A 495 0.28 22.48 18.25
CA ALA A 495 0.55 21.35 19.13
C ALA A 495 -0.71 20.48 19.21
N ASN A 496 -0.56 19.19 19.01
CA ASN A 496 -1.68 18.26 18.98
C ASN A 496 -1.48 17.16 20.03
N ALA A 497 -2.14 17.33 21.17
CA ALA A 497 -2.03 16.39 22.29
C ALA A 497 -2.61 15.01 21.95
N SER A 498 -3.67 14.95 21.15
CA SER A 498 -4.34 13.70 20.77
C SER A 498 -3.47 12.81 19.89
N LEU A 499 -2.65 13.40 19.02
CA LEU A 499 -1.68 12.66 18.19
C LEU A 499 -0.34 12.41 18.90
N GLY A 500 -0.04 13.18 19.96
CA GLY A 500 1.26 13.17 20.62
C GLY A 500 2.39 13.85 19.81
N PHE A 501 2.07 14.35 18.61
CA PHE A 501 2.97 15.12 17.74
C PHE A 501 2.15 16.08 16.84
N PRO A 502 2.76 17.15 16.29
CA PRO A 502 2.09 18.06 15.36
C PRO A 502 1.76 17.43 14.00
N PHE A 503 0.66 17.88 13.39
CA PHE A 503 0.33 17.52 12.02
C PHE A 503 1.14 18.39 11.03
N TYR A 504 2.18 17.81 10.43
CA TYR A 504 3.02 18.45 9.44
C TYR A 504 2.47 18.23 8.02
N VAL A 505 2.42 19.31 7.25
CA VAL A 505 1.92 19.33 5.87
C VAL A 505 3.08 19.57 4.91
N SER A 506 3.12 18.84 3.80
CA SER A 506 4.10 19.02 2.72
C SER A 506 3.56 19.87 1.57
N ARG A 507 2.27 19.75 1.25
CA ARG A 507 1.62 20.41 0.11
C ARG A 507 0.14 20.63 0.38
N ALA A 508 -0.47 21.58 -0.31
CA ALA A 508 -1.93 21.71 -0.40
C ALA A 508 -2.37 22.11 -1.81
N SER A 509 -3.55 21.68 -2.25
CA SER A 509 -4.13 22.02 -3.55
C SER A 509 -5.64 21.79 -3.54
N GLY A 510 -6.41 22.77 -4.05
CA GLY A 510 -7.87 22.73 -4.01
C GLY A 510 -8.36 22.60 -2.57
N SER A 511 -9.20 21.61 -2.29
CA SER A 511 -9.70 21.29 -0.94
C SER A 511 -8.86 20.23 -0.21
N THR A 512 -7.63 19.97 -0.65
CA THR A 512 -6.82 18.85 -0.14
C THR A 512 -5.48 19.33 0.41
N VAL A 513 -5.13 18.86 1.60
CA VAL A 513 -3.78 18.96 2.18
C VAL A 513 -3.11 17.60 2.16
N PHE A 514 -1.80 17.59 1.96
CA PHE A 514 -0.97 16.40 1.93
C PHE A 514 -0.02 16.45 3.11
N ASP A 515 -0.02 15.41 3.93
CA ASP A 515 0.95 15.33 5.03
C ASP A 515 2.38 15.13 4.52
N ILE A 516 3.35 15.09 5.43
CA ILE A 516 4.76 14.84 5.09
C ILE A 516 5.07 13.38 4.70
N GLY A 517 4.10 12.48 4.84
CA GLY A 517 4.10 11.14 4.23
C GLY A 517 3.35 11.10 2.91
N HIS A 518 3.03 12.25 2.32
CA HIS A 518 2.29 12.43 1.06
C HIS A 518 0.85 11.88 1.05
N ARG A 519 0.27 11.61 2.22
CA ARG A 519 -1.12 11.16 2.30
C ARG A 519 -2.07 12.35 2.13
N PRO A 520 -3.10 12.24 1.27
CA PRO A 520 -4.09 13.29 1.09
C PRO A 520 -5.16 13.30 2.20
N TYR A 521 -5.58 14.49 2.60
CA TYR A 521 -6.68 14.75 3.53
C TYR A 521 -7.57 15.86 2.97
N ILE A 522 -8.89 15.72 3.16
CA ILE A 522 -9.82 16.82 2.90
C ILE A 522 -9.58 17.89 3.98
N ASP A 523 -9.25 19.10 3.57
CA ASP A 523 -8.96 20.19 4.50
C ASP A 523 -10.24 20.93 4.89
N LEU A 524 -10.69 20.69 6.12
CA LEU A 524 -11.81 21.41 6.74
C LEU A 524 -11.34 22.54 7.67
N VAL A 525 -10.02 22.68 7.87
CA VAL A 525 -9.43 23.75 8.69
C VAL A 525 -9.21 24.99 7.83
N THR A 526 -8.79 24.83 6.58
CA THR A 526 -8.62 25.90 5.57
C THR A 526 -7.74 27.05 6.06
N SER A 527 -6.66 26.73 6.77
CA SER A 527 -5.78 27.73 7.40
C SER A 527 -6.53 28.69 8.33
N ASN A 528 -7.43 28.16 9.16
CA ASN A 528 -8.33 28.93 10.03
C ASN A 528 -9.18 29.95 9.25
N GLY A 529 -9.70 29.52 8.09
CA GLY A 529 -10.52 30.35 7.19
C GLY A 529 -9.74 31.22 6.20
N ALA A 530 -8.43 31.39 6.34
CA ALA A 530 -7.64 32.21 5.41
C ALA A 530 -7.57 31.63 3.99
N ALA A 531 -7.71 30.31 3.85
CA ALA A 531 -7.75 29.60 2.58
C ALA A 531 -9.19 29.25 2.18
N LEU A 532 -10.15 30.16 2.40
CA LEU A 532 -11.59 29.94 2.17
C LEU A 532 -11.92 29.45 0.75
N VAL A 533 -11.20 29.96 -0.27
CA VAL A 533 -11.38 29.58 -1.68
C VAL A 533 -10.52 28.38 -2.10
N GLY A 534 -9.96 27.65 -1.13
CA GLY A 534 -9.07 26.53 -1.33
C GLY A 534 -7.61 26.93 -1.59
N HIS A 535 -6.76 25.92 -1.69
CA HIS A 535 -5.32 26.05 -1.82
C HIS A 535 -4.87 26.17 -3.27
N GLY A 536 -4.01 27.15 -3.56
CA GLY A 536 -3.45 27.35 -4.90
C GLY A 536 -4.49 27.77 -5.94
N HIS A 537 -5.48 28.58 -5.54
CA HIS A 537 -6.50 29.08 -6.45
C HIS A 537 -5.86 29.79 -7.66
N PRO A 538 -6.18 29.40 -8.92
CA PRO A 538 -5.45 29.87 -10.11
C PRO A 538 -5.33 31.39 -10.22
N ARG A 539 -6.42 32.12 -9.95
CA ARG A 539 -6.43 33.60 -9.99
C ARG A 539 -5.55 34.25 -8.92
N ILE A 540 -5.42 33.63 -7.75
CA ILE A 540 -4.56 34.15 -6.67
C ILE A 540 -3.10 33.92 -7.05
N ASN A 541 -2.78 32.71 -7.53
CA ASN A 541 -1.43 32.40 -7.99
C ASN A 541 -0.99 33.34 -9.12
N GLU A 542 -1.84 33.56 -10.12
CA GLU A 542 -1.56 34.49 -11.21
C GLU A 542 -1.26 35.91 -10.70
N ALA A 543 -2.11 36.45 -9.83
CA ALA A 543 -1.91 37.80 -9.26
C ALA A 543 -0.62 37.89 -8.41
N VAL A 544 -0.33 36.88 -7.60
CA VAL A 544 0.90 36.82 -6.80
C VAL A 544 2.13 36.70 -7.70
N THR A 545 2.10 35.84 -8.72
CA THR A 545 3.19 35.70 -9.70
C THR A 545 3.44 37.01 -10.44
N GLN A 546 2.38 37.71 -10.85
CA GLN A 546 2.50 39.02 -11.46
C GLN A 546 3.18 40.02 -10.50
N ALA A 547 2.70 40.13 -9.26
CA ALA A 547 3.29 41.02 -8.26
C ALA A 547 4.77 40.70 -7.98
N LEU A 548 5.14 39.42 -7.98
CA LEU A 548 6.54 38.99 -7.84
C LEU A 548 7.41 39.45 -9.04
N ASN A 549 6.86 39.43 -10.26
CA ASN A 549 7.58 39.88 -11.46
C ASN A 549 7.75 41.41 -11.50
N GLU A 550 6.83 42.16 -10.89
CA GLU A 550 6.92 43.63 -10.75
C GLU A 550 7.87 44.04 -9.62
N GLY A 551 8.17 43.12 -8.69
CA GLY A 551 9.08 43.30 -7.58
C GLY A 551 8.37 43.62 -6.26
N MET A 552 8.93 43.14 -5.15
CA MET A 552 8.35 43.31 -3.81
C MET A 552 8.82 44.62 -3.14
N ALA A 553 8.19 45.75 -3.49
CA ALA A 553 8.48 47.07 -2.93
C ALA A 553 7.82 47.31 -1.54
N CYS A 554 8.15 46.49 -0.53
CA CYS A 554 7.42 46.43 0.75
C CYS A 554 7.49 47.68 1.66
N ALA A 555 8.30 48.69 1.34
CA ALA A 555 8.42 49.93 2.11
C ALA A 555 7.80 51.15 1.40
N TYR A 556 6.99 50.91 0.37
CA TYR A 556 6.36 51.93 -0.45
C TYR A 556 4.89 51.59 -0.70
N ASP A 557 4.06 52.62 -0.81
CA ASP A 557 2.68 52.49 -1.25
C ASP A 557 2.58 52.57 -2.78
N GLY A 558 1.60 51.87 -3.36
CA GLY A 558 1.36 51.84 -4.80
C GLY A 558 -0.12 51.70 -5.14
N PRO A 559 -0.44 51.61 -6.44
CA PRO A 559 -1.82 51.53 -6.92
C PRO A 559 -2.62 50.36 -6.33
N ALA A 560 -1.99 49.21 -6.11
CA ALA A 560 -2.66 48.01 -5.58
C ALA A 560 -3.20 48.22 -4.15
N GLN A 561 -2.46 48.95 -3.29
CA GLN A 561 -2.92 49.28 -1.94
C GLN A 561 -4.13 50.23 -1.98
N ILE A 562 -4.11 51.22 -2.87
CA ILE A 562 -5.22 52.18 -3.06
C ILE A 562 -6.47 51.42 -3.51
N GLU A 563 -6.34 50.60 -4.56
CA GLU A 563 -7.46 49.82 -5.10
C GLU A 563 -8.04 48.85 -4.06
N LEU A 564 -7.20 48.18 -3.27
CA LEU A 564 -7.69 47.31 -2.19
C LEU A 564 -8.44 48.12 -1.11
N ALA A 565 -7.96 49.31 -0.77
CA ALA A 565 -8.61 50.17 0.21
C ALA A 565 -9.99 50.64 -0.26
N GLU A 566 -10.10 51.09 -1.52
CA GLU A 566 -11.36 51.48 -2.14
C GLU A 566 -12.36 50.31 -2.15
N ARG A 567 -11.93 49.13 -2.61
CA ARG A 567 -12.78 47.93 -2.64
C ARG A 567 -13.30 47.54 -1.26
N LEU A 568 -12.49 47.68 -0.21
CA LEU A 568 -12.92 47.39 1.16
C LEU A 568 -13.93 48.41 1.69
N CYS A 569 -13.71 49.70 1.41
CA CYS A 569 -14.65 50.76 1.82
C CYS A 569 -15.99 50.63 1.06
N ASP A 570 -15.95 50.22 -0.21
CA ASP A 570 -17.16 49.95 -1.00
C ASP A 570 -17.92 48.71 -0.51
N ALA A 571 -17.20 47.66 -0.09
CA ALA A 571 -17.81 46.39 0.31
C ALA A 571 -18.33 46.37 1.75
N ILE A 572 -17.71 47.15 2.66
CA ILE A 572 -18.01 47.14 4.10
C ILE A 572 -18.48 48.53 4.52
N PRO A 573 -19.80 48.74 4.73
CA PRO A 573 -20.37 50.09 4.93
C PRO A 573 -19.79 50.89 6.10
N SER A 574 -19.25 50.22 7.13
CA SER A 574 -18.62 50.89 8.27
C SER A 574 -17.19 51.35 8.00
N PHE A 575 -16.58 50.97 6.88
CA PHE A 575 -15.21 51.33 6.53
C PHE A 575 -15.19 52.62 5.71
N GLU A 576 -15.03 53.76 6.38
CA GLU A 576 -14.81 55.04 5.71
C GLU A 576 -13.35 55.21 5.24
N ARG A 577 -12.41 54.64 6.02
CA ARG A 577 -10.97 54.60 5.73
C ARG A 577 -10.37 53.34 6.34
N VAL A 578 -9.34 52.81 5.70
CA VAL A 578 -8.63 51.62 6.17
C VAL A 578 -7.12 51.82 6.21
N ARG A 579 -6.45 51.03 7.05
CA ARG A 579 -4.98 50.91 7.08
C ARG A 579 -4.63 49.43 7.20
N PHE A 580 -3.72 48.96 6.34
CA PHE A 580 -3.29 47.57 6.33
C PHE A 580 -2.22 47.29 7.40
N THR A 581 -2.25 46.07 7.92
CA THR A 581 -1.27 45.50 8.84
C THR A 581 -0.78 44.16 8.30
N THR A 582 0.21 43.56 8.96
CA THR A 582 0.75 42.25 8.53
C THR A 582 0.07 41.06 9.19
N SER A 583 -0.75 41.30 10.22
CA SER A 583 -1.51 40.25 10.92
C SER A 583 -2.77 40.81 11.60
N GLY A 584 -3.70 39.91 11.95
CA GLY A 584 -4.87 40.24 12.76
C GLY A 584 -4.50 40.75 14.16
N THR A 585 -3.47 40.19 14.80
CA THR A 585 -2.96 40.65 16.10
C THR A 585 -2.48 42.11 16.04
N GLU A 586 -1.83 42.51 14.94
CA GLU A 586 -1.46 43.92 14.74
C GLU A 586 -2.68 44.81 14.48
N ALA A 587 -3.67 44.32 13.74
CA ALA A 587 -4.89 45.07 13.46
C ALA A 587 -5.63 45.42 14.77
N THR A 588 -5.85 44.44 15.64
CA THR A 588 -6.50 44.67 16.94
C THR A 588 -5.63 45.54 17.84
N PHE A 589 -4.30 45.37 17.81
CA PHE A 589 -3.38 46.23 18.55
C PHE A 589 -3.51 47.72 18.15
N TYR A 590 -3.53 48.04 16.85
CA TYR A 590 -3.71 49.42 16.39
C TYR A 590 -5.12 49.95 16.64
N ALA A 591 -6.15 49.12 16.50
CA ALA A 591 -7.53 49.50 16.79
C ALA A 591 -7.70 49.96 18.26
N ILE A 592 -7.16 49.20 19.21
CA ILE A 592 -7.19 49.56 20.63
C ILE A 592 -6.44 50.87 20.90
N ARG A 593 -5.27 51.07 20.27
CA ARG A 593 -4.52 52.33 20.41
C ARG A 593 -5.28 53.53 19.86
N LEU A 594 -5.94 53.37 18.71
CA LEU A 594 -6.77 54.42 18.12
C LEU A 594 -7.97 54.73 19.01
N ALA A 595 -8.65 53.72 19.56
CA ALA A 595 -9.76 53.92 20.47
C ALA A 595 -9.35 54.69 21.73
N ARG A 596 -8.21 54.34 22.33
CA ARG A 596 -7.64 55.06 23.49
C ARG A 596 -7.31 56.51 23.14
N ALA A 597 -6.69 56.75 21.96
CA ALA A 597 -6.36 58.10 21.51
C ALA A 597 -7.61 58.94 21.23
N ALA A 598 -8.65 58.36 20.62
CA ALA A 598 -9.89 59.04 20.28
C ALA A 598 -10.73 59.40 21.51
N THR A 599 -10.72 58.55 22.54
CA THR A 599 -11.55 58.72 23.73
C THR A 599 -10.81 59.37 24.91
N GLY A 600 -9.47 59.34 24.92
CA GLY A 600 -8.65 59.71 26.08
C GLY A 600 -8.72 58.72 27.25
N ARG A 601 -9.34 57.55 27.05
CA ARG A 601 -9.61 56.54 28.06
C ARG A 601 -8.65 55.35 27.92
N THR A 602 -8.52 54.52 28.95
CA THR A 602 -7.50 53.44 28.99
C THR A 602 -8.08 52.03 29.03
N ARG A 603 -9.25 51.82 29.66
CA ARG A 603 -9.82 50.47 29.82
C ARG A 603 -10.42 49.94 28.55
N ILE A 604 -10.41 48.62 28.40
CA ILE A 604 -11.05 47.87 27.33
C ILE A 604 -11.97 46.82 27.95
N ILE A 605 -13.15 46.65 27.37
CA ILE A 605 -14.02 45.52 27.67
C ILE A 605 -13.88 44.50 26.54
N LYS A 606 -13.62 43.24 26.89
CA LYS A 606 -13.65 42.10 25.95
C LYS A 606 -14.56 41.02 26.50
N PHE A 607 -14.93 40.09 25.62
CA PHE A 607 -15.76 38.96 26.01
C PHE A 607 -14.90 37.72 26.32
N GLU A 608 -15.32 36.93 27.29
CA GLU A 608 -14.72 35.65 27.61
C GLU A 608 -14.85 34.67 26.44
N GLY A 609 -13.79 33.94 26.13
CA GLY A 609 -13.71 33.00 25.01
C GLY A 609 -13.41 33.64 23.66
N HIS A 610 -13.42 34.98 23.55
CA HIS A 610 -13.09 35.67 22.30
C HIS A 610 -11.58 35.80 22.14
N PHE A 611 -11.08 35.46 20.94
CA PHE A 611 -9.68 35.56 20.53
C PHE A 611 -9.46 36.80 19.65
N HIS A 612 -8.55 37.66 20.10
CA HIS A 612 -8.23 38.90 19.38
C HIS A 612 -6.72 39.07 19.14
N GLY A 613 -5.99 37.94 19.14
CA GLY A 613 -4.53 37.92 19.06
C GLY A 613 -3.84 38.03 20.42
N TYR A 614 -2.50 38.03 20.39
CA TYR A 614 -1.65 37.92 21.58
C TYR A 614 -1.10 39.26 22.10
N ASN A 615 -1.69 40.39 21.74
CA ASN A 615 -1.26 41.69 22.29
C ASN A 615 -1.73 41.87 23.74
N ASN A 616 -0.94 42.56 24.57
CA ASN A 616 -1.10 42.57 26.03
C ASN A 616 -2.53 42.81 26.57
N PRO A 617 -3.29 43.84 26.14
CA PRO A 617 -4.61 44.07 26.72
C PRO A 617 -5.65 43.03 26.29
N LEU A 618 -5.39 42.26 25.22
CA LEU A 618 -6.34 41.30 24.65
C LEU A 618 -5.97 39.84 24.93
N ALA A 619 -4.74 39.57 25.40
CA ALA A 619 -4.25 38.24 25.76
C ALA A 619 -4.82 37.72 27.10
N PHE A 620 -6.14 37.80 27.26
CA PHE A 620 -6.87 37.38 28.44
C PHE A 620 -8.10 36.55 28.08
N SER A 621 -8.32 35.45 28.81
CA SER A 621 -9.53 34.61 28.75
C SER A 621 -9.95 34.26 27.31
N MET A 622 -9.00 33.84 26.47
CA MET A 622 -9.22 33.33 25.11
C MET A 622 -9.64 31.86 25.17
N TRP A 623 -8.98 31.06 26.02
CA TRP A 623 -9.37 29.68 26.34
C TRP A 623 -9.51 29.49 27.85
N PRO A 624 -10.59 30.03 28.45
CA PRO A 624 -10.77 29.97 29.90
C PRO A 624 -10.86 28.51 30.39
N SER A 625 -10.37 28.27 31.61
CA SER A 625 -10.49 26.97 32.25
C SER A 625 -11.96 26.59 32.42
N PRO A 626 -12.36 25.32 32.17
CA PRO A 626 -13.70 24.85 32.49
C PRO A 626 -13.94 24.73 34.00
N ASP A 627 -12.90 24.83 34.83
CA ASP A 627 -13.02 24.84 36.29
C ASP A 627 -13.34 26.25 36.82
N PRO A 628 -14.56 26.48 37.36
CA PRO A 628 -14.97 27.78 37.89
C PRO A 628 -14.14 28.27 39.08
N ALA A 629 -13.41 27.39 39.77
CA ALA A 629 -12.47 27.81 40.81
C ALA A 629 -11.31 28.64 40.24
N ILE A 630 -10.96 28.36 38.98
CA ILE A 630 -9.89 29.03 38.23
C ILE A 630 -10.46 30.22 37.46
N SER A 631 -11.43 29.98 36.57
CA SER A 631 -12.00 30.98 35.65
C SER A 631 -13.08 31.86 36.28
N GLY A 632 -13.53 31.57 37.49
CA GLY A 632 -14.61 32.29 38.15
C GLY A 632 -15.99 31.68 37.89
N PRO A 633 -17.02 32.09 38.66
CA PRO A 633 -18.37 31.57 38.49
C PRO A 633 -19.02 32.08 37.20
N LEU A 634 -19.98 31.30 36.69
CA LEU A 634 -20.80 31.68 35.54
C LEU A 634 -21.46 33.05 35.79
N GLY A 635 -21.37 33.96 34.81
CA GLY A 635 -21.88 35.33 34.93
C GLY A 635 -20.93 36.33 35.63
N SER A 636 -19.80 35.89 36.17
CA SER A 636 -18.78 36.79 36.74
C SER A 636 -17.37 36.22 36.50
N PRO A 637 -16.92 36.17 35.24
CA PRO A 637 -15.64 35.58 34.87
C PRO A 637 -14.48 36.34 35.50
N ARG A 638 -13.46 35.61 35.92
CA ARG A 638 -12.16 36.14 36.34
C ARG A 638 -11.31 36.32 35.08
N ALA A 639 -10.74 37.51 34.91
CA ALA A 639 -9.77 37.73 33.83
C ALA A 639 -8.55 36.82 34.02
N MET A 640 -8.32 35.92 33.06
CA MET A 640 -7.25 34.93 33.10
C MET A 640 -6.16 35.32 32.10
N PRO A 641 -4.91 35.54 32.51
CA PRO A 641 -3.83 35.83 31.57
C PRO A 641 -3.50 34.57 30.74
N GLU A 642 -3.27 34.76 29.44
CA GLU A 642 -2.95 33.65 28.52
C GLU A 642 -1.45 33.29 28.54
N THR A 643 -0.63 34.13 29.17
CA THR A 643 0.79 33.87 29.40
C THR A 643 1.25 34.49 30.70
N SER A 644 2.18 33.83 31.38
CA SER A 644 2.86 34.34 32.58
C SER A 644 3.76 35.57 32.29
N GLY A 645 4.02 35.86 31.01
CA GLY A 645 4.81 37.01 30.57
C GLY A 645 4.07 38.35 30.59
N LEU A 646 2.77 38.39 30.90
CA LEU A 646 2.02 39.65 30.96
C LEU A 646 2.40 40.47 32.20
N PRO A 647 2.71 41.77 32.06
CA PRO A 647 3.00 42.60 33.21
C PRO A 647 1.73 42.77 34.06
N PRO A 648 1.84 42.81 35.41
CA PRO A 648 0.68 42.94 36.31
C PRO A 648 -0.23 44.14 36.01
N SER A 649 0.33 45.22 35.44
CA SER A 649 -0.45 46.40 35.03
C SER A 649 -1.50 46.09 33.96
N SER A 650 -1.31 45.04 33.16
CA SER A 650 -2.25 44.66 32.08
C SER A 650 -3.64 44.30 32.61
N PHE A 651 -3.73 43.78 33.84
CA PHE A 651 -5.03 43.46 34.47
C PHE A 651 -5.88 44.70 34.72
N ALA A 652 -5.27 45.87 34.92
CA ALA A 652 -6.01 47.11 35.11
C ALA A 652 -6.58 47.66 33.79
N GLU A 653 -6.04 47.22 32.64
CA GLU A 653 -6.40 47.71 31.32
C GLU A 653 -7.59 46.97 30.69
N VAL A 654 -7.92 45.76 31.17
CA VAL A 654 -8.96 44.92 30.57
C VAL A 654 -10.02 44.54 31.58
N THR A 655 -11.26 44.44 31.12
CA THR A 655 -12.37 43.85 31.86
C THR A 655 -13.02 42.79 30.98
N VAL A 656 -13.03 41.56 31.48
CA VAL A 656 -13.62 40.42 30.77
C VAL A 656 -15.06 40.26 31.25
N VAL A 657 -15.99 40.18 30.30
CA VAL A 657 -17.43 39.95 30.57
C VAL A 657 -17.92 38.73 29.79
N PRO A 658 -18.97 38.04 30.24
CA PRO A 658 -19.53 36.92 29.49
C PRO A 658 -20.28 37.43 28.24
N PHE A 659 -20.13 36.70 27.12
CA PHE A 659 -20.87 36.95 25.89
C PHE A 659 -22.34 36.53 26.04
N ASN A 660 -23.25 37.21 25.33
CA ASN A 660 -24.72 37.01 25.45
C ASN A 660 -25.33 37.28 26.84
N GLU A 661 -24.63 38.00 27.72
CA GLU A 661 -25.15 38.36 29.05
C GLU A 661 -25.42 39.88 29.15
N PRO A 662 -26.57 40.36 28.66
CA PRO A 662 -26.84 41.80 28.50
C PRO A 662 -26.87 42.56 29.83
N GLU A 663 -27.43 41.95 30.88
CA GLU A 663 -27.50 42.60 32.21
C GLU A 663 -26.13 42.83 32.82
N ILE A 664 -25.20 41.89 32.63
CA ILE A 664 -23.84 41.97 33.16
C ILE A 664 -23.07 43.04 32.40
N LEU A 665 -23.16 43.05 31.06
CA LEU A 665 -22.54 44.11 30.26
C LEU A 665 -23.04 45.51 30.65
N LEU A 666 -24.36 45.68 30.83
CA LEU A 666 -24.94 46.96 31.24
C LEU A 666 -24.41 47.42 32.61
N LYS A 667 -24.42 46.53 33.61
CA LYS A 667 -23.88 46.82 34.95
C LYS A 667 -22.40 47.20 34.86
N THR A 668 -21.60 46.49 34.07
CA THR A 668 -20.18 46.81 33.87
C THR A 668 -20.01 48.19 33.22
N LEU A 669 -20.78 48.50 32.18
CA LEU A 669 -20.74 49.80 31.51
C LEU A 669 -21.19 50.95 32.40
N ASP A 670 -22.10 50.72 33.34
CA ASP A 670 -22.51 51.73 34.31
C ASP A 670 -21.41 52.04 35.33
N VAL A 671 -20.58 51.04 35.68
CA VAL A 671 -19.48 51.21 36.63
C VAL A 671 -18.24 51.80 35.96
N ILE A 672 -17.77 51.22 34.84
CA ILE A 672 -16.48 51.56 34.23
C ILE A 672 -16.59 52.16 32.82
N GLY A 673 -17.79 52.38 32.29
CA GLY A 673 -17.97 52.87 30.92
C GLY A 673 -17.32 54.23 30.65
N HIS A 674 -17.24 55.09 31.68
CA HIS A 674 -16.57 56.39 31.58
C HIS A 674 -15.04 56.29 31.50
N GLU A 675 -14.44 55.17 31.94
CA GLU A 675 -13.01 54.85 31.80
C GLU A 675 -12.71 53.95 30.59
N THR A 676 -13.75 53.48 29.90
CA THR A 676 -13.64 52.48 28.82
C THR A 676 -13.47 53.17 27.47
N ALA A 677 -12.34 52.88 26.81
CA ALA A 677 -12.03 53.34 25.46
C ALA A 677 -12.72 52.51 24.39
N ALA A 678 -12.73 51.18 24.53
CA ALA A 678 -13.35 50.29 23.57
C ALA A 678 -14.05 49.09 24.22
N VAL A 679 -15.10 48.61 23.55
CA VAL A 679 -15.61 47.24 23.67
C VAL A 679 -15.18 46.50 22.42
N ILE A 680 -14.52 45.36 22.54
CA ILE A 680 -14.09 44.55 21.38
C ILE A 680 -14.72 43.15 21.44
N LEU A 681 -15.22 42.67 20.30
CA LEU A 681 -15.89 41.37 20.20
C LEU A 681 -15.77 40.73 18.82
N GLU A 682 -15.92 39.39 18.78
CA GLU A 682 -16.18 38.63 17.58
C GLU A 682 -17.71 38.58 17.39
N PRO A 683 -18.25 38.91 16.20
CA PRO A 683 -19.70 38.86 15.98
C PRO A 683 -20.28 37.45 16.14
N ILE A 684 -19.49 36.43 15.81
CA ILE A 684 -19.74 35.01 16.10
C ILE A 684 -18.46 34.54 16.79
N ASN A 685 -18.58 34.03 18.01
CA ASN A 685 -17.43 33.54 18.76
C ASN A 685 -16.96 32.21 18.16
N TYR A 686 -15.99 32.31 17.25
CA TYR A 686 -15.53 31.18 16.43
C TYR A 686 -14.75 30.18 17.28
N ASP A 687 -13.81 30.66 18.11
CA ASP A 687 -12.91 29.82 18.89
C ASP A 687 -13.59 29.11 20.07
N ALA A 688 -14.79 29.54 20.48
CA ALA A 688 -15.63 28.83 21.45
C ALA A 688 -16.72 27.93 20.81
N GLY A 689 -16.51 27.46 19.58
CA GLY A 689 -17.43 26.54 18.91
C GLY A 689 -18.52 27.22 18.09
N CYS A 690 -18.22 28.40 17.53
CA CYS A 690 -19.14 29.19 16.70
C CYS A 690 -20.42 29.62 17.45
N VAL A 691 -20.27 30.13 18.68
CA VAL A 691 -21.41 30.65 19.45
C VAL A 691 -21.96 31.91 18.78
N VAL A 692 -23.22 31.86 18.39
CA VAL A 692 -23.93 32.97 17.74
C VAL A 692 -24.49 33.96 18.79
N PRO A 693 -24.62 35.25 18.45
CA PRO A 693 -25.20 36.23 19.36
C PRO A 693 -26.70 35.97 19.51
N ASP A 694 -27.23 36.18 20.70
CA ASP A 694 -28.67 36.16 20.93
C ASP A 694 -29.34 37.31 20.15
N PRO A 695 -30.59 37.14 19.67
CA PRO A 695 -31.30 38.18 18.95
C PRO A 695 -31.32 39.51 19.72
N GLY A 696 -30.87 40.59 19.08
CA GLY A 696 -30.83 41.93 19.67
C GLY A 696 -29.59 42.23 20.53
N TYR A 697 -28.69 41.25 20.75
CA TYR A 697 -27.52 41.45 21.60
C TYR A 697 -26.51 42.42 20.97
N LEU A 698 -26.17 42.26 19.69
CA LEU A 698 -25.21 43.16 19.02
C LEU A 698 -25.75 44.60 18.90
N GLU A 699 -27.05 44.76 18.65
CA GLU A 699 -27.74 46.05 18.63
C GLU A 699 -27.72 46.72 20.01
N LEU A 700 -27.88 45.95 21.09
CA LEU A 700 -27.67 46.43 22.45
C LEU A 700 -26.23 46.93 22.62
N VAL A 701 -25.21 46.13 22.28
CA VAL A 701 -23.80 46.54 22.43
C VAL A 701 -23.52 47.85 21.67
N ARG A 702 -23.96 47.95 20.41
CA ARG A 702 -23.79 49.16 19.58
C ARG A 702 -24.48 50.38 20.18
N ARG A 703 -25.73 50.23 20.63
CA ARG A 703 -26.48 51.35 21.24
C ARG A 703 -25.81 51.85 22.52
N GLU A 704 -25.37 50.93 23.38
CA GLU A 704 -24.83 51.30 24.69
C GLU A 704 -23.41 51.85 24.62
N THR A 705 -22.61 51.40 23.65
CA THR A 705 -21.29 51.96 23.35
C THR A 705 -21.41 53.36 22.77
N GLU A 706 -22.30 53.57 21.80
CA GLU A 706 -22.57 54.89 21.20
C GLU A 706 -23.02 55.92 22.25
N LYS A 707 -24.01 55.55 23.07
CA LYS A 707 -24.54 56.39 24.15
C LYS A 707 -23.46 56.89 25.12
N ARG A 708 -22.38 56.11 25.31
CA ARG A 708 -21.30 56.39 26.27
C ARG A 708 -20.02 56.91 25.60
N GLY A 709 -20.02 57.10 24.28
CA GLY A 709 -18.83 57.50 23.52
C GLY A 709 -17.70 56.48 23.63
N ILE A 710 -18.02 55.18 23.64
CA ILE A 710 -17.08 54.07 23.64
C ILE A 710 -16.94 53.57 22.19
N VAL A 711 -15.72 53.25 21.76
CA VAL A 711 -15.49 52.65 20.44
C VAL A 711 -15.93 51.19 20.47
N LEU A 712 -16.67 50.74 19.45
CA LEU A 712 -17.01 49.33 19.24
C LEU A 712 -16.20 48.79 18.07
#